data_AF-A0A661ZYG0-F1
#
_entry.id   AF-A0A661ZYG0-F1
#
_cell.length_a   1.000
_cell.length_b   1.000
_cell.length_c   1.000
_cell.angle_alpha   90.00
_cell.angle_beta   90.00
_cell.angle_gamma   90.00
#
_symmetry.space_group_name_H-M   'P 1'
#
loop_
_entity.id
_entity.type
_entity.pdbx_description
1 polymer ?
#
loop_
_entity_poly.entity_id
_entity_poly.type
_entity_poly.pdbx_seq_one_letter_code
_entity_poly.pdbx_strand_id
1 'polypeptide(L)'
;MQISEIIKSTGKYDLTIFSNESIDKLEESLFLKKEKPYLKCFKRNKDIQAKPEEIVRQLMLYKLVNEYDYPINLIEVEYSVSFGREKKLADIVILNKVDKSSVYCVVEVKKHKAKDGKDQLKSYTNATGAPLAIWANGVEINYYERLDPNYFEPLTDIPKASETIDDIKNEKFSYLELMHKDRLAEERKTLKSLIEEMEDEVLSNAGVDVFEEVFKLIFTKLFDEMESSDDRVLIEGLLKNAKKANPELNEKELIELNIVDHNFRNLEFRSRGDAHLTKDIINKLFARAKNKWPGIFEKGEPLRITDENHLQICVGFMQNVKLFNSNLQVIDEAFEYLVNKSAKGEKGQYFTPRNVIDMCVYMMNPNSDEYMIDTACGSCGFTVHTLFNVWQKLKSNGKAHFANFSNQKLTNPQKDYVEKVFGIDFDEKSVRVARTLNMIAGDGKTNVLHLNTLDYTRWSEKQKDREWTRTYNEGYQRLLDLAVDPNDPKEFNFDIVMANPPFAGDIKDGRLISNYDVAFKNNKKVSKISRDILFIERNLDFLKPGGRMAIVLPQGRFNNTSDKRIRDFIMEKARLLGVVGLDGNTFKPHTGTKTSVLFIQKWDDEINPQIDDYPVFMAVSEKSGKDNSGQEMYKINEDGDRLLDEHNHLIQDHDLDEIAFAFEKWAKENKLSFWS
;
A
#
# COMPACT_ATOMS: atom_id res chain seq x y z
N MET A 1 29.08 19.10 -4.55
CA MET A 1 28.86 19.03 -3.09
C MET A 1 27.39 18.81 -2.91
N GLN A 2 26.97 17.79 -2.18
CA GLN A 2 25.55 17.49 -2.07
C GLN A 2 24.93 18.29 -0.93
N ILE A 3 23.71 18.78 -1.13
CA ILE A 3 22.94 19.50 -0.12
C ILE A 3 22.72 18.62 1.12
N SER A 4 22.52 17.31 0.92
CA SER A 4 22.36 16.28 1.96
C SER A 4 23.48 16.31 3.01
N GLU A 5 24.72 16.56 2.60
CA GLU A 5 25.90 16.65 3.48
C GLU A 5 25.85 17.90 4.39
N ILE A 6 25.22 18.98 3.92
CA ILE A 6 25.15 20.28 4.60
C ILE A 6 24.04 20.29 5.65
N ILE A 7 22.88 19.75 5.30
CA ILE A 7 21.72 19.69 6.20
C ILE A 7 21.84 18.60 7.27
N LYS A 8 22.87 17.73 7.17
CA LYS A 8 23.09 16.58 8.07
C LYS A 8 21.86 15.65 8.14
N SER A 9 21.16 15.56 7.03
CA SER A 9 20.02 14.67 6.82
C SER A 9 20.49 13.24 6.62
N THR A 10 19.62 12.28 6.91
CA THR A 10 19.82 10.87 6.51
C THR A 10 19.61 10.64 4.99
N GLY A 11 19.23 11.66 4.19
CA GLY A 11 19.13 11.60 2.72
C GLY A 11 18.46 12.82 2.06
N LYS A 12 18.05 12.74 0.78
CA LYS A 12 17.31 13.78 0.03
C LYS A 12 15.91 14.15 0.62
N TYR A 13 15.52 13.55 1.75
CA TYR A 13 14.17 13.55 2.30
C TYR A 13 13.80 14.78 3.15
N ASP A 14 14.78 15.64 3.44
CA ASP A 14 14.58 16.87 4.23
C ASP A 14 14.07 18.07 3.39
N LEU A 15 13.84 17.87 2.08
CA LEU A 15 13.49 18.88 1.07
C LEU A 15 12.31 18.49 0.17
N THR A 16 11.39 17.66 0.65
CA THR A 16 10.29 17.05 -0.14
C THR A 16 9.35 18.03 -0.82
N ILE A 17 9.23 19.26 -0.34
CA ILE A 17 8.34 20.27 -0.96
C ILE A 17 8.90 20.87 -2.27
N PHE A 18 10.14 20.51 -2.63
CA PHE A 18 10.87 21.05 -3.77
C PHE A 18 11.13 19.98 -4.83
N SER A 19 11.04 20.37 -6.10
CA SER A 19 11.33 19.48 -7.23
C SER A 19 12.81 19.09 -7.28
N ASN A 20 13.11 17.86 -7.74
CA ASN A 20 14.50 17.42 -7.94
C ASN A 20 15.28 18.38 -8.84
N GLU A 21 14.65 18.93 -9.88
CA GLU A 21 15.27 19.93 -10.75
C GLU A 21 15.75 21.17 -9.99
N SER A 22 14.92 21.69 -9.07
CA SER A 22 15.28 22.85 -8.26
C SER A 22 16.44 22.56 -7.30
N ILE A 23 16.47 21.35 -6.73
CA ILE A 23 17.53 20.87 -5.84
C ILE A 23 18.85 20.73 -6.62
N ASP A 24 18.82 20.05 -7.76
CA ASP A 24 19.99 19.79 -8.59
C ASP A 24 20.59 21.12 -9.09
N LYS A 25 19.76 22.08 -9.55
CA LYS A 25 20.21 23.44 -9.92
C LYS A 25 20.87 24.19 -8.77
N LEU A 26 20.34 24.06 -7.56
CA LEU A 26 20.95 24.70 -6.39
C LEU A 26 22.28 24.03 -6.03
N GLU A 27 22.38 22.70 -6.14
CA GLU A 27 23.62 21.95 -5.93
C GLU A 27 24.74 22.36 -6.89
N GLU A 28 24.41 22.58 -8.16
CA GLU A 28 25.35 23.10 -9.17
C GLU A 28 25.90 24.48 -8.80
N SER A 29 25.13 25.28 -8.07
CA SER A 29 25.54 26.63 -7.64
C SER A 29 26.43 26.65 -6.39
N LEU A 30 26.61 25.51 -5.72
CA LEU A 30 27.37 25.41 -4.48
C LEU A 30 28.88 25.45 -4.72
N PHE A 31 29.60 26.22 -3.91
CA PHE A 31 31.06 26.31 -3.93
C PHE A 31 31.66 26.44 -2.54
N LEU A 32 32.95 26.15 -2.41
CA LEU A 32 33.67 26.26 -1.14
C LEU A 32 34.36 27.61 -1.00
N LYS A 33 34.16 28.26 0.15
CA LYS A 33 34.87 29.49 0.54
C LYS A 33 35.35 29.35 1.98
N LYS A 34 36.67 29.33 2.17
CA LYS A 34 37.31 29.07 3.48
C LYS A 34 36.80 27.78 4.14
N GLU A 35 36.82 26.67 3.40
CA GLU A 35 36.39 25.32 3.84
C GLU A 35 34.92 25.21 4.28
N LYS A 36 34.09 26.22 3.99
CA LYS A 36 32.66 26.22 4.28
C LYS A 36 31.86 26.28 2.97
N PRO A 37 30.68 25.65 2.92
CA PRO A 37 29.82 25.69 1.75
C PRO A 37 29.17 27.08 1.62
N TYR A 38 29.19 27.62 0.41
CA TYR A 38 28.56 28.88 0.01
C TYR A 38 27.73 28.66 -1.26
N LEU A 39 26.71 29.51 -1.43
CA LEU A 39 25.89 29.61 -2.63
C LEU A 39 25.78 31.07 -3.06
N LYS A 40 25.38 31.30 -4.30
CA LYS A 40 25.06 32.64 -4.79
C LYS A 40 23.56 32.89 -4.62
N CYS A 41 23.20 33.89 -3.80
CA CYS A 41 21.80 34.22 -3.55
C CYS A 41 21.09 34.64 -4.85
N PHE A 42 20.00 33.96 -5.19
CA PHE A 42 19.25 34.14 -6.44
C PHE A 42 18.76 35.58 -6.63
N LYS A 43 18.26 36.21 -5.56
CA LYS A 43 17.80 37.62 -5.59
C LYS A 43 18.96 38.63 -5.44
N ARG A 44 19.86 38.42 -4.47
CA ARG A 44 20.86 39.44 -4.08
C ARG A 44 22.14 39.41 -4.89
N ASN A 45 22.39 38.33 -5.64
CA ASN A 45 23.61 38.09 -6.40
C ASN A 45 24.88 38.18 -5.52
N LYS A 46 24.78 37.75 -4.25
CA LYS A 46 25.85 37.76 -3.24
C LYS A 46 26.17 36.35 -2.78
N ASP A 47 27.44 36.10 -2.45
CA ASP A 47 27.89 34.86 -1.82
C ASP A 47 27.35 34.78 -0.38
N ILE A 48 26.55 33.75 -0.09
CA ILE A 48 25.99 33.48 1.23
C ILE A 48 26.41 32.09 1.68
N GLN A 49 26.72 31.93 2.96
CA GLN A 49 27.02 30.61 3.51
C GLN A 49 25.78 29.72 3.41
N ALA A 50 25.92 28.56 2.77
CA ALA A 50 24.84 27.59 2.60
C ALA A 50 24.54 26.90 3.94
N LYS A 51 23.72 27.55 4.77
CA LYS A 51 23.15 26.97 5.98
C LYS A 51 21.83 26.27 5.63
N PRO A 52 21.33 25.32 6.44
CA PRO A 52 20.07 24.62 6.15
C PRO A 52 18.90 25.55 5.82
N GLU A 53 18.69 26.62 6.61
CA GLU A 53 17.61 27.59 6.34
C GLU A 53 17.86 28.41 5.08
N GLU A 54 19.12 28.68 4.75
CA GLU A 54 19.46 29.40 3.51
C GLU A 54 19.17 28.52 2.29
N ILE A 55 19.43 27.22 2.37
CA ILE A 55 19.11 26.26 1.30
C ILE A 55 17.59 26.26 1.05
N VAL A 56 16.78 26.08 2.10
CA VAL A 56 15.31 26.13 1.99
C VAL A 56 14.85 27.49 1.47
N ARG A 57 15.46 28.60 1.91
CA ARG A 57 15.14 29.95 1.42
C ARG A 57 15.43 30.09 -0.08
N GLN A 58 16.57 29.60 -0.56
CA GLN A 58 16.89 29.66 -1.99
C GLN A 58 15.97 28.78 -2.84
N LEU A 59 15.60 27.60 -2.35
CA LEU A 59 14.63 26.73 -3.03
C LEU A 59 13.24 27.35 -3.04
N MET A 60 12.80 28.00 -1.96
CA MET A 60 11.56 28.78 -1.95
C MET A 60 11.59 29.92 -2.96
N LEU A 61 12.70 30.66 -3.08
CA LEU A 61 12.83 31.68 -4.11
C LEU A 61 12.71 31.10 -5.52
N TYR A 62 13.35 29.96 -5.76
CA TYR A 62 13.24 29.25 -7.04
C TYR A 62 11.78 28.86 -7.33
N LYS A 63 11.09 28.28 -6.33
CA LYS A 63 9.68 27.87 -6.42
C LYS A 63 8.78 29.07 -6.76
N LEU A 64 8.91 30.17 -6.02
CA LEU A 64 8.13 31.38 -6.24
C LEU A 64 8.29 31.96 -7.65
N VAL A 65 9.50 31.91 -8.22
CA VAL A 65 9.78 32.51 -9.53
C VAL A 65 9.43 31.57 -10.68
N ASN A 66 9.75 30.28 -10.58
CA ASN A 66 9.66 29.34 -11.70
C ASN A 66 8.40 28.46 -11.68
N GLU A 67 7.78 28.27 -10.51
CA GLU A 67 6.54 27.48 -10.39
C GLU A 67 5.31 28.38 -10.23
N TYR A 68 5.45 29.50 -9.51
CA TYR A 68 4.35 30.47 -9.28
C TYR A 68 4.43 31.73 -10.16
N ASP A 69 5.42 31.82 -11.04
CA ASP A 69 5.60 32.92 -12.00
C ASP A 69 5.73 34.32 -11.36
N TYR A 70 6.10 34.43 -10.08
CA TYR A 70 6.31 35.74 -9.44
C TYR A 70 7.58 36.40 -10.00
N PRO A 71 7.48 37.62 -10.57
CA PRO A 71 8.65 38.34 -11.04
C PRO A 71 9.64 38.60 -9.90
N ILE A 72 10.93 38.27 -10.12
CA ILE A 72 11.99 38.45 -9.11
C ILE A 72 12.12 39.90 -8.60
N ASN A 73 11.67 40.89 -9.38
CA ASN A 73 11.65 42.30 -8.98
C ASN A 73 10.53 42.64 -7.98
N LEU A 74 9.55 41.76 -7.76
CA LEU A 74 8.54 41.87 -6.72
C LEU A 74 8.90 41.10 -5.45
N ILE A 75 9.97 40.31 -5.47
CA ILE A 75 10.38 39.50 -4.31
C ILE A 75 11.51 40.22 -3.58
N GLU A 76 11.38 40.43 -2.27
CA GLU A 76 12.45 40.94 -1.41
C GLU A 76 12.83 39.90 -0.35
N VAL A 77 14.10 39.91 0.06
CA VAL A 77 14.64 38.98 1.07
C VAL A 77 15.19 39.74 2.26
N GLU A 78 15.07 39.18 3.46
CA GLU A 78 15.42 39.87 4.72
C GLU A 78 14.71 41.24 4.81
N TYR A 79 13.41 41.27 4.52
CA TYR A 79 12.63 42.49 4.44
C TYR A 79 12.33 43.04 5.84
N SER A 80 12.54 44.35 6.04
CA SER A 80 12.38 44.97 7.35
C SER A 80 10.91 45.27 7.68
N VAL A 81 10.38 44.55 8.67
CA VAL A 81 9.04 44.74 9.22
C VAL A 81 9.13 45.56 10.52
N SER A 82 8.33 46.63 10.60
CA SER A 82 8.33 47.55 11.75
C SER A 82 7.28 47.17 12.78
N PHE A 83 7.69 47.07 14.04
CA PHE A 83 6.87 46.78 15.22
C PHE A 83 6.98 47.97 16.19
N GLY A 84 6.30 49.07 15.88
CA GLY A 84 6.46 50.31 16.62
C GLY A 84 7.90 50.84 16.51
N ARG A 85 8.68 50.73 17.60
CA ARG A 85 10.10 51.16 17.64
C ARG A 85 11.07 50.04 17.25
N GLU A 86 10.65 48.79 17.27
CA GLU A 86 11.49 47.65 16.91
C GLU A 86 11.38 47.34 15.41
N LYS A 87 12.46 46.85 14.81
CA LYS A 87 12.47 46.34 13.44
C LYS A 87 12.93 44.89 13.44
N LYS A 88 12.18 44.02 12.77
CA LYS A 88 12.50 42.60 12.57
C LYS A 88 12.60 42.30 11.07
N LEU A 89 13.23 41.19 10.70
CA LEU A 89 13.44 40.82 9.30
C LEU A 89 12.60 39.59 8.96
N ALA A 90 11.72 39.72 7.97
CA ALA A 90 11.03 38.57 7.37
C ALA A 90 11.95 37.92 6.31
N ASP A 91 11.90 36.60 6.18
CA ASP A 91 12.84 35.87 5.31
C ASP A 91 12.66 36.23 3.83
N ILE A 92 11.43 36.14 3.34
CA ILE A 92 11.06 36.53 1.97
C ILE A 92 9.72 37.26 2.04
N VAL A 93 9.54 38.30 1.23
CA VAL A 93 8.24 38.92 0.98
C VAL A 93 7.99 39.07 -0.50
N ILE A 94 6.74 38.97 -0.91
CA ILE A 94 6.26 39.31 -2.25
C ILE A 94 5.54 40.64 -2.13
N LEU A 95 5.94 41.63 -2.94
CA LEU A 95 5.34 42.96 -3.01
C LEU A 95 4.11 42.93 -3.91
N ASN A 96 3.16 43.83 -3.65
CA ASN A 96 1.97 43.94 -4.47
C ASN A 96 2.31 44.42 -5.89
N LYS A 97 1.72 43.76 -6.89
CA LYS A 97 1.97 44.03 -8.32
C LYS A 97 1.56 45.44 -8.76
N VAL A 98 0.55 46.01 -8.11
CA VAL A 98 0.04 47.37 -8.37
C VAL A 98 0.77 48.39 -7.50
N ASP A 99 0.84 48.14 -6.19
CA ASP A 99 1.52 49.00 -5.23
C ASP A 99 2.75 48.31 -4.63
N LYS A 100 3.92 48.59 -5.21
CA LYS A 100 5.18 47.98 -4.77
C LYS A 100 5.62 48.42 -3.36
N SER A 101 4.92 49.34 -2.70
CA SER A 101 5.20 49.74 -1.33
C SER A 101 4.50 48.88 -0.28
N SER A 102 3.47 48.11 -0.69
CA SER A 102 2.75 47.18 0.18
C SER A 102 3.19 45.72 -0.05
N VAL A 103 3.15 44.94 1.02
CA VAL A 103 3.47 43.52 0.99
C VAL A 103 2.22 42.73 0.64
N TYR A 104 2.32 41.86 -0.35
CA TYR A 104 1.27 40.95 -0.78
C TYR A 104 1.36 39.59 -0.05
N CYS A 105 2.57 39.06 0.12
CA CYS A 105 2.77 37.78 0.80
C CYS A 105 4.00 37.85 1.72
N VAL A 106 3.88 37.30 2.92
CA VAL A 106 5.03 37.06 3.81
C VAL A 106 5.39 35.58 3.77
N VAL A 107 6.66 35.24 3.65
CA VAL A 107 7.14 33.86 3.65
C VAL A 107 8.20 33.71 4.73
N GLU A 108 7.97 32.81 5.67
CA GLU A 108 8.89 32.50 6.76
C GLU A 108 9.45 31.09 6.57
N VAL A 109 10.78 30.98 6.62
CA VAL A 109 11.51 29.74 6.39
C VAL A 109 12.22 29.31 7.68
N LYS A 110 11.97 28.07 8.11
CA LYS A 110 12.59 27.51 9.33
C LYS A 110 13.49 26.32 9.06
N LYS A 111 14.32 25.99 10.05
CA LYS A 111 15.01 24.68 10.10
C LYS A 111 13.97 23.58 10.27
N HIS A 112 14.26 22.44 9.65
CA HIS A 112 13.52 21.17 9.72
C HIS A 112 13.02 20.75 11.13
N LYS A 113 13.69 21.13 12.23
CA LYS A 113 13.37 20.67 13.60
C LYS A 113 12.72 21.72 14.52
N ALA A 114 12.38 22.90 14.02
CA ALA A 114 11.90 24.00 14.86
C ALA A 114 10.35 24.04 14.92
N LYS A 115 9.79 23.91 16.13
CA LYS A 115 8.34 23.91 16.38
C LYS A 115 7.69 25.31 16.39
N ASP A 116 8.50 26.38 16.44
CA ASP A 116 8.02 27.76 16.71
C ASP A 116 8.29 28.77 15.57
N GLY A 117 7.52 28.69 14.47
CA GLY A 117 7.60 29.66 13.36
C GLY A 117 6.28 30.33 12.95
N LYS A 118 5.13 29.73 13.29
CA LYS A 118 3.81 30.20 12.82
C LYS A 118 3.36 31.49 13.50
N ASP A 119 3.66 31.68 14.78
CA ASP A 119 3.33 32.92 15.49
C ASP A 119 4.14 34.12 14.98
N GLN A 120 5.40 33.89 14.60
CA GLN A 120 6.25 34.89 13.98
C GLN A 120 5.71 35.28 12.59
N LEU A 121 5.32 34.30 11.77
CA LEU A 121 4.68 34.55 10.48
C LEU A 121 3.41 35.39 10.64
N LYS A 122 2.51 35.02 11.55
CA LYS A 122 1.28 35.78 11.83
C LYS A 122 1.59 37.21 12.27
N SER A 123 2.59 37.37 13.14
CA SER A 123 3.07 38.68 13.60
C SER A 123 3.57 39.55 12.44
N TYR A 124 4.41 39.00 11.55
CA TYR A 124 4.91 39.70 10.36
C TYR A 124 3.81 40.04 9.36
N THR A 125 2.89 39.11 9.12
CA THR A 125 1.75 39.31 8.22
C THR A 125 0.82 40.41 8.75
N ASN A 126 0.56 40.43 10.05
CA ASN A 126 -0.23 41.48 10.70
C ASN A 126 0.43 42.86 10.64
N ALA A 127 1.73 42.94 10.91
CA ALA A 127 2.47 44.20 10.88
C ALA A 127 2.60 44.78 9.46
N THR A 128 2.64 43.92 8.44
CA THR A 128 2.73 44.33 7.03
C THR A 128 1.37 44.56 6.38
N GLY A 129 0.29 44.01 6.95
CA GLY A 129 -1.04 44.01 6.36
C GLY A 129 -1.17 43.06 5.16
N ALA A 130 -0.23 42.13 4.99
CA ALA A 130 -0.21 41.24 3.84
C ALA A 130 -1.41 40.28 3.84
N PRO A 131 -2.10 40.10 2.70
CA PRO A 131 -3.21 39.16 2.61
C PRO A 131 -2.75 37.70 2.59
N LEU A 132 -1.50 37.38 2.24
CA LEU A 132 -1.00 36.02 2.20
C LEU A 132 0.18 35.78 3.15
N ALA A 133 0.26 34.55 3.66
CA ALA A 133 1.35 34.10 4.49
C ALA A 133 1.74 32.66 4.16
N ILE A 134 3.04 32.38 4.06
CA ILE A 134 3.59 31.06 3.78
C ILE A 134 4.57 30.68 4.88
N TRP A 135 4.46 29.47 5.37
CA TRP A 135 5.45 28.86 6.24
C TRP A 135 6.05 27.64 5.56
N ALA A 136 7.38 27.52 5.55
CA ALA A 136 8.07 26.36 4.98
C ALA A 136 9.28 25.94 5.81
N ASN A 137 9.55 24.63 5.91
CA ASN A 137 10.74 24.10 6.59
C ASN A 137 11.56 23.10 5.75
N GLY A 138 11.20 22.93 4.47
CA GLY A 138 11.79 21.95 3.56
C GLY A 138 10.96 20.67 3.41
N VAL A 139 10.19 20.29 4.42
CA VAL A 139 9.35 19.08 4.40
C VAL A 139 7.87 19.41 4.40
N GLU A 140 7.49 20.45 5.12
CA GLU A 140 6.15 20.99 5.19
C GLU A 140 6.11 22.37 4.54
N ILE A 141 4.99 22.66 3.90
CA ILE A 141 4.61 23.99 3.45
C ILE A 141 3.15 24.25 3.84
N ASN A 142 2.88 25.43 4.41
CA ASN A 142 1.55 25.86 4.77
C ASN A 142 1.27 27.24 4.18
N TYR A 143 0.06 27.42 3.67
CA TYR A 143 -0.40 28.63 3.02
C TYR A 143 -1.59 29.20 3.79
N TYR A 144 -1.64 30.52 3.93
CA TYR A 144 -2.70 31.21 4.64
C TYR A 144 -3.10 32.49 3.91
N GLU A 145 -4.41 32.71 3.82
CA GLU A 145 -5.05 34.00 3.62
C GLU A 145 -5.31 34.68 4.97
N ARG A 146 -4.99 35.96 5.10
CA ARG A 146 -5.31 36.76 6.27
C ARG A 146 -6.56 37.58 5.99
N LEU A 147 -7.71 37.15 6.52
CA LEU A 147 -8.97 37.90 6.41
C LEU A 147 -9.00 39.11 7.36
N ASP A 148 -8.50 38.94 8.58
CA ASP A 148 -8.38 40.01 9.57
C ASP A 148 -7.16 39.79 10.49
N PRO A 149 -6.76 40.75 11.35
CA PRO A 149 -5.56 40.62 12.18
C PRO A 149 -5.53 39.40 13.11
N ASN A 150 -6.68 38.84 13.46
CA ASN A 150 -6.81 37.71 14.37
C ASN A 150 -7.18 36.41 13.64
N TYR A 151 -7.58 36.49 12.37
CA TYR A 151 -8.08 35.34 11.61
C TYR A 151 -7.29 35.12 10.32
N PHE A 152 -6.66 33.95 10.25
CA PHE A 152 -5.93 33.46 9.08
C PHE A 152 -6.68 32.23 8.57
N GLU A 153 -7.31 32.38 7.41
CA GLU A 153 -7.94 31.28 6.71
C GLU A 153 -6.88 30.54 5.89
N PRO A 154 -6.73 29.24 6.05
CA PRO A 154 -5.71 28.50 5.33
C PRO A 154 -6.11 28.15 3.89
N LEU A 155 -5.08 27.95 3.06
CA LEU A 155 -5.22 27.68 1.63
C LEU A 155 -4.56 26.35 1.24
N THR A 156 -5.05 25.75 0.14
CA THR A 156 -4.44 24.57 -0.48
C THR A 156 -3.15 24.89 -1.20
N ASP A 157 -3.03 26.11 -1.74
CA ASP A 157 -1.86 26.65 -2.41
C ASP A 157 -1.82 28.19 -2.30
N ILE A 158 -0.85 28.87 -2.92
CA ILE A 158 -0.92 30.31 -3.21
C ILE A 158 -1.28 30.55 -4.68
N PRO A 159 -1.89 31.71 -5.01
CA PRO A 159 -2.09 32.08 -6.41
C PRO A 159 -0.76 32.22 -7.13
N LYS A 160 -0.70 31.81 -8.39
CA LYS A 160 0.32 32.28 -9.33
C LYS A 160 0.23 33.80 -9.48
N ALA A 161 1.28 34.43 -10.01
CA ALA A 161 1.29 35.89 -10.21
C ALA A 161 0.13 36.42 -11.07
N SER A 162 -0.40 35.57 -11.96
CA SER A 162 -1.57 35.83 -12.81
C SER A 162 -2.92 35.59 -12.13
N GLU A 163 -2.97 34.86 -11.02
CA GLU A 163 -4.18 34.37 -10.35
C GLU A 163 -4.56 35.25 -9.15
N THR A 164 -5.76 35.00 -8.62
CA THR A 164 -6.30 35.61 -7.41
C THR A 164 -6.42 34.57 -6.30
N ILE A 165 -6.55 35.05 -5.06
CA ILE A 165 -6.76 34.15 -3.90
C ILE A 165 -8.05 33.34 -4.07
N ASP A 166 -9.10 33.96 -4.61
CA ASP A 166 -10.37 33.28 -4.91
C ASP A 166 -10.21 32.16 -5.94
N ASP A 167 -9.29 32.27 -6.90
CA ASP A 167 -9.02 31.20 -7.87
C ASP A 167 -8.47 29.95 -7.17
N ILE A 168 -7.67 30.13 -6.12
CA ILE A 168 -7.16 29.02 -5.29
C ILE A 168 -8.24 28.46 -4.36
N LYS A 169 -9.05 29.32 -3.74
CA LYS A 169 -10.15 28.87 -2.87
C LYS A 169 -11.21 28.08 -3.63
N ASN A 170 -11.39 28.41 -4.91
CA ASN A 170 -12.28 27.72 -5.82
C ASN A 170 -11.57 26.67 -6.68
N GLU A 171 -10.28 26.42 -6.46
CA GLU A 171 -9.52 25.39 -7.18
C GLU A 171 -10.21 24.04 -6.93
N LYS A 172 -10.69 23.43 -8.00
CA LYS A 172 -11.23 22.08 -7.95
C LYS A 172 -10.04 21.13 -7.92
N PHE A 173 -10.03 20.23 -6.95
CA PHE A 173 -9.07 19.13 -6.88
C PHE A 173 -9.83 17.83 -7.11
N SER A 174 -10.07 17.50 -8.37
CA SER A 174 -10.69 16.26 -8.78
C SER A 174 -9.69 15.10 -8.87
N TYR A 175 -10.19 13.93 -9.25
CA TYR A 175 -9.35 12.78 -9.52
C TYR A 175 -8.34 13.03 -10.65
N LEU A 176 -8.65 13.90 -11.62
CA LEU A 176 -7.72 14.25 -12.69
C LEU A 176 -6.49 14.99 -12.15
N GLU A 177 -6.69 15.99 -11.28
CA GLU A 177 -5.58 16.68 -10.62
C GLU A 177 -4.78 15.75 -9.71
N LEU A 178 -5.44 14.77 -9.05
CA LEU A 178 -4.74 13.74 -8.28
C LEU A 178 -3.85 12.85 -9.15
N MET A 179 -4.30 12.48 -10.36
CA MET A 179 -3.48 11.71 -11.30
C MET A 179 -2.24 12.49 -11.76
N HIS A 180 -2.35 13.81 -11.92
CA HIS A 180 -1.23 14.67 -12.29
C HIS A 180 -0.26 14.88 -11.14
N LYS A 181 -0.79 15.13 -9.93
CA LYS A 181 -0.02 15.47 -8.72
C LYS A 181 0.29 14.23 -7.86
N ASP A 182 0.32 13.02 -8.44
CA ASP A 182 0.50 11.78 -7.67
C ASP A 182 1.92 11.70 -7.08
N ARG A 183 1.98 11.92 -5.76
CA ARG A 183 3.22 12.03 -5.01
C ARG A 183 4.09 10.79 -5.10
N LEU A 184 3.50 9.59 -5.20
CA LEU A 184 4.26 8.34 -5.26
C LEU A 184 5.08 8.25 -6.56
N ALA A 185 4.46 8.60 -7.68
CA ALA A 185 5.11 8.62 -8.99
C ALA A 185 6.15 9.75 -9.09
N GLU A 186 5.82 10.96 -8.62
CA GLU A 186 6.71 12.13 -8.71
C GLU A 186 7.94 12.02 -7.80
N GLU A 187 7.77 11.55 -6.56
CA GLU A 187 8.87 11.40 -5.60
C GLU A 187 9.59 10.05 -5.70
N ARG A 188 9.11 9.11 -6.53
CA ARG A 188 9.59 7.71 -6.60
C ARG A 188 9.62 7.03 -5.22
N LYS A 189 8.59 7.31 -4.40
CA LYS A 189 8.43 6.79 -3.04
C LYS A 189 7.39 5.68 -2.99
N THR A 190 7.43 4.87 -1.92
CA THR A 190 6.38 3.91 -1.63
C THR A 190 5.41 4.47 -0.61
N LEU A 191 4.19 3.93 -0.55
CA LEU A 191 3.23 4.31 0.50
C LEU A 191 3.78 3.96 1.88
N LYS A 192 4.53 2.85 1.99
CA LYS A 192 5.25 2.49 3.21
C LYS A 192 6.19 3.62 3.68
N SER A 193 7.03 4.17 2.81
CA SER A 193 7.94 5.26 3.21
C SER A 193 7.19 6.51 3.68
N LEU A 194 6.04 6.82 3.07
CA LEU A 194 5.21 7.95 3.51
C LEU A 194 4.57 7.70 4.89
N ILE A 195 4.22 6.45 5.19
CA ILE A 195 3.71 6.06 6.51
C ILE A 195 4.81 6.14 7.57
N GLU A 196 6.03 5.70 7.25
CA GLU A 196 7.21 5.84 8.12
C GLU A 196 7.48 7.33 8.44
N GLU A 197 7.47 8.20 7.41
CA GLU A 197 7.60 9.66 7.58
C GLU A 197 6.51 10.23 8.51
N MET A 198 5.24 9.90 8.25
CA MET A 198 4.11 10.35 9.07
C MET A 198 4.24 9.90 10.53
N GLU A 199 4.74 8.70 10.74
CA GLU A 199 4.92 8.15 12.08
C GLU A 199 6.02 8.84 12.87
N ASP A 200 7.18 9.04 12.23
CA ASP A 200 8.35 9.68 12.84
C ASP A 200 8.05 11.15 13.20
N GLU A 201 7.26 11.84 12.38
CA GLU A 201 6.92 13.23 12.60
C GLU A 201 5.80 13.44 13.62
N VAL A 202 4.72 12.65 13.53
CA VAL A 202 3.47 12.96 14.23
C VAL A 202 3.01 11.83 15.16
N LEU A 203 2.87 10.61 14.64
CA LEU A 203 2.13 9.56 15.35
C LEU A 203 2.89 8.98 16.55
N SER A 204 4.23 8.95 16.49
CA SER A 204 5.08 8.50 17.60
C SER A 204 4.88 9.32 18.88
N ASN A 205 4.50 10.60 18.74
CA ASN A 205 4.28 11.52 19.86
C ASN A 205 2.79 11.66 20.26
N ALA A 206 1.87 11.05 19.48
CA ALA A 206 0.43 11.21 19.67
C ALA A 206 -0.19 10.21 20.68
N GLY A 207 0.54 9.18 21.09
CA GLY A 207 0.05 8.18 22.06
C GLY A 207 -1.08 7.29 21.52
N VAL A 208 -1.18 7.16 20.19
CA VAL A 208 -2.21 6.37 19.49
C VAL A 208 -1.63 5.06 18.97
N ASP A 209 -2.48 4.10 18.64
CA ASP A 209 -2.07 2.92 17.86
C ASP A 209 -1.88 3.37 16.39
N VAL A 210 -0.62 3.43 15.96
CA VAL A 210 -0.23 3.85 14.60
C VAL A 210 -0.95 3.05 13.54
N PHE A 211 -1.08 1.73 13.72
CA PHE A 211 -1.80 0.87 12.78
C PHE A 211 -3.25 1.34 12.63
N GLU A 212 -3.96 1.53 13.75
CA GLU A 212 -5.39 1.87 13.70
C GLU A 212 -5.63 3.22 13.04
N GLU A 213 -4.83 4.23 13.35
CA GLU A 213 -5.06 5.57 12.84
C GLU A 213 -4.64 5.72 11.38
N VAL A 214 -3.51 5.14 10.97
CA VAL A 214 -3.12 5.12 9.54
C VAL A 214 -4.12 4.30 8.73
N PHE A 215 -4.58 3.16 9.25
CA PHE A 215 -5.57 2.34 8.55
C PHE A 215 -6.88 3.09 8.34
N LYS A 216 -7.36 3.85 9.33
CA LYS A 216 -8.55 4.71 9.17
C LYS A 216 -8.35 5.79 8.12
N LEU A 217 -7.15 6.40 8.03
CA LEU A 217 -6.85 7.39 7.00
C LEU A 217 -6.82 6.78 5.60
N ILE A 218 -6.15 5.64 5.42
CA ILE A 218 -6.14 4.90 4.15
C ILE A 218 -7.57 4.53 3.74
N PHE A 219 -8.35 3.96 4.66
CA PHE A 219 -9.73 3.60 4.43
C PHE A 219 -10.62 4.79 4.05
N THR A 220 -10.46 5.93 4.74
CA THR A 220 -11.22 7.15 4.45
C THR A 220 -10.87 7.71 3.07
N LYS A 221 -9.59 7.69 2.72
CA LYS A 221 -9.11 8.16 1.42
C LYS A 221 -9.54 7.26 0.27
N LEU A 222 -9.48 5.95 0.45
CA LEU A 222 -10.03 4.98 -0.50
C LEU A 222 -11.51 5.27 -0.77
N PHE A 223 -12.29 5.55 0.27
CA PHE A 223 -13.70 5.90 0.09
C PHE A 223 -13.89 7.15 -0.77
N ASP A 224 -13.15 8.22 -0.50
CA ASP A 224 -13.21 9.47 -1.26
C ASP A 224 -12.85 9.30 -2.74
N GLU A 225 -11.81 8.52 -3.04
CA GLU A 225 -11.43 8.21 -4.41
C GLU A 225 -12.47 7.31 -5.10
N MET A 226 -13.04 6.33 -4.40
CA MET A 226 -14.12 5.47 -4.94
C MET A 226 -15.38 6.27 -5.31
N GLU A 227 -15.71 7.32 -4.56
CA GLU A 227 -16.83 8.22 -4.90
C GLU A 227 -16.62 8.95 -6.24
N SER A 228 -15.40 8.98 -6.77
CA SER A 228 -15.05 9.55 -8.08
C SER A 228 -14.97 8.48 -9.20
N SER A 229 -15.55 7.29 -8.98
CA SER A 229 -15.44 6.15 -9.91
C SER A 229 -16.02 6.40 -11.31
N ASP A 230 -17.13 7.12 -11.44
CA ASP A 230 -17.70 7.45 -12.75
C ASP A 230 -16.84 8.50 -13.48
N ASP A 231 -16.32 9.50 -12.76
CA ASP A 231 -15.37 10.49 -13.30
C ASP A 231 -14.11 9.80 -13.83
N ARG A 232 -13.57 8.83 -13.07
CA ARG A 232 -12.41 8.04 -13.47
C ARG A 232 -12.65 7.26 -14.76
N VAL A 233 -13.80 6.58 -14.90
CA VAL A 233 -14.13 5.83 -16.13
C VAL A 233 -14.15 6.77 -17.34
N LEU A 234 -14.66 7.99 -17.18
CA LEU A 234 -14.65 9.00 -18.22
C LEU A 234 -13.22 9.46 -18.55
N ILE A 235 -12.42 9.80 -17.53
CA ILE A 235 -11.02 10.22 -17.67
C ILE A 235 -10.21 9.14 -18.41
N GLU A 236 -10.29 7.88 -18.00
CA GLU A 236 -9.59 6.76 -18.64
C GLU A 236 -10.01 6.58 -20.12
N GLY A 237 -11.31 6.73 -20.42
CA GLY A 237 -11.83 6.67 -21.78
C GLY A 237 -11.26 7.78 -22.67
N LEU A 238 -11.18 8.99 -22.15
CA LEU A 238 -10.62 10.15 -22.84
C LEU A 238 -9.11 10.00 -23.06
N LEU A 239 -8.36 9.62 -22.02
CA LEU A 239 -6.92 9.38 -22.11
C LEU A 239 -6.59 8.28 -23.12
N LYS A 240 -7.37 7.20 -23.15
CA LYS A 240 -7.20 6.12 -24.14
C LYS A 240 -7.41 6.61 -25.57
N ASN A 241 -8.42 7.46 -25.80
CA ASN A 241 -8.66 8.04 -27.12
C ASN A 241 -7.56 9.04 -27.50
N ALA A 242 -7.10 9.85 -26.55
CA ALA A 242 -6.03 10.81 -26.75
C ALA A 242 -4.69 10.12 -27.02
N LYS A 243 -4.37 9.02 -26.33
CA LYS A 243 -3.20 8.17 -26.58
C LYS A 243 -3.25 7.48 -27.93
N LYS A 244 -4.44 7.07 -28.40
CA LYS A 244 -4.60 6.56 -29.78
C LYS A 244 -4.34 7.63 -30.83
N ALA A 245 -4.77 8.87 -30.57
CA ALA A 245 -4.54 10.01 -31.46
C ALA A 245 -3.09 10.50 -31.41
N ASN A 246 -2.43 10.39 -30.25
CA ASN A 246 -1.05 10.82 -30.01
C ASN A 246 -0.25 9.69 -29.35
N PRO A 247 0.17 8.67 -30.11
CA PRO A 247 0.84 7.48 -29.56
C PRO A 247 2.16 7.80 -28.85
N GLU A 248 2.82 8.87 -29.29
CA GLU A 248 4.13 9.30 -28.80
C GLU A 248 4.07 9.94 -27.40
N LEU A 249 2.90 10.48 -27.00
CA LEU A 249 2.76 11.25 -25.76
C LEU A 249 2.51 10.33 -24.55
N ASN A 250 3.18 10.60 -23.43
CA ASN A 250 2.93 9.93 -22.17
C ASN A 250 1.63 10.42 -21.51
N GLU A 251 1.17 9.73 -20.47
CA GLU A 251 -0.11 10.05 -19.80
C GLU A 251 -0.14 11.46 -19.21
N LYS A 252 0.98 11.96 -18.69
CA LYS A 252 1.10 13.31 -18.12
C LYS A 252 0.96 14.38 -19.20
N GLU A 253 1.66 14.21 -20.33
CA GLU A 253 1.55 15.09 -21.50
C GLU A 253 0.13 15.12 -22.08
N LEU A 254 -0.57 13.99 -22.05
CA LEU A 254 -1.97 13.91 -22.51
C LEU A 254 -2.94 14.65 -21.58
N ILE A 255 -2.70 14.63 -20.27
CA ILE A 255 -3.48 15.37 -19.28
C ILE A 255 -3.25 16.89 -19.44
N GLU A 256 -1.99 17.30 -19.64
CA GLU A 256 -1.59 18.71 -19.80
C GLU A 256 -2.17 19.39 -21.05
N LEU A 257 -2.57 18.62 -22.07
CA LEU A 257 -3.27 19.13 -23.23
C LEU A 257 -4.69 19.67 -22.93
N ASN A 258 -5.11 19.67 -21.66
CA ASN A 258 -6.37 20.25 -21.17
C ASN A 258 -7.60 19.70 -21.94
N ILE A 259 -7.54 18.43 -22.34
CA ILE A 259 -8.55 17.77 -23.19
C ILE A 259 -9.87 17.54 -22.41
N VAL A 260 -9.93 17.89 -21.12
CA VAL A 260 -10.96 17.42 -20.20
C VAL A 260 -11.69 18.60 -19.52
N ASP A 261 -12.50 19.34 -20.29
CA ASP A 261 -13.45 20.31 -19.72
C ASP A 261 -14.70 19.59 -19.19
N HIS A 262 -14.55 19.02 -17.99
CA HIS A 262 -15.62 18.31 -17.29
C HIS A 262 -15.73 18.77 -15.84
N ASN A 263 -16.97 18.89 -15.37
CA ASN A 263 -17.28 19.24 -13.98
C ASN A 263 -17.16 18.00 -13.09
N PHE A 264 -15.93 17.56 -12.83
CA PHE A 264 -15.63 16.42 -11.97
C PHE A 264 -15.86 16.72 -10.49
N ARG A 265 -16.10 15.66 -9.71
CA ARG A 265 -16.23 15.71 -8.26
C ARG A 265 -14.92 16.19 -7.62
N ASN A 266 -15.03 17.12 -6.68
CA ASN A 266 -13.91 17.57 -5.87
C ASN A 266 -13.63 16.54 -4.76
N LEU A 267 -12.36 16.17 -4.56
CA LEU A 267 -11.93 15.27 -3.50
C LEU A 267 -11.99 15.98 -2.14
N GLU A 268 -12.50 15.28 -1.13
CA GLU A 268 -12.70 15.80 0.20
C GLU A 268 -11.50 15.56 1.13
N PHE A 269 -10.76 14.48 0.92
CA PHE A 269 -9.60 14.05 1.71
C PHE A 269 -8.39 14.96 1.45
N ARG A 270 -8.44 16.17 2.03
CA ARG A 270 -7.40 17.19 1.88
C ARG A 270 -7.22 17.97 3.16
N SER A 271 -5.99 18.38 3.41
CA SER A 271 -5.68 19.39 4.41
C SER A 271 -6.30 20.70 3.93
N ARG A 272 -7.12 21.30 4.77
CA ARG A 272 -7.65 22.64 4.51
C ARG A 272 -6.76 23.73 5.07
N GLY A 273 -5.64 23.33 5.69
CA GLY A 273 -4.72 24.11 6.52
C GLY A 273 -5.34 24.68 7.82
N ASP A 274 -6.65 24.50 8.03
CA ASP A 274 -7.38 24.80 9.28
C ASP A 274 -7.66 23.46 9.93
N ALA A 275 -7.07 23.28 11.12
CA ALA A 275 -7.02 21.99 11.78
C ALA A 275 -8.42 21.51 12.14
N HIS A 276 -9.29 22.45 12.54
CA HIS A 276 -10.65 22.17 12.95
C HIS A 276 -11.53 21.78 11.77
N LEU A 277 -11.51 22.56 10.68
CA LEU A 277 -12.23 22.29 9.44
C LEU A 277 -11.76 20.99 8.80
N THR A 278 -10.44 20.74 8.77
CA THR A 278 -9.87 19.49 8.26
C THR A 278 -10.43 18.31 9.05
N LYS A 279 -10.40 18.38 10.38
CA LYS A 279 -10.96 17.35 11.25
C LYS A 279 -12.46 17.12 11.02
N ASP A 280 -13.24 18.18 10.88
CA ASP A 280 -14.68 18.09 10.64
C ASP A 280 -15.01 17.39 9.32
N ILE A 281 -14.33 17.75 8.23
CA ILE A 281 -14.52 17.14 6.90
C ILE A 281 -14.09 15.67 6.94
N ILE A 282 -12.90 15.39 7.47
CA ILE A 282 -12.35 14.04 7.51
C ILE A 282 -13.18 13.11 8.40
N ASN A 283 -13.71 13.58 9.53
CA ASN A 283 -14.62 12.80 10.37
C ASN A 283 -15.95 12.49 9.66
N LYS A 284 -16.53 13.47 8.95
CA LYS A 284 -17.75 13.25 8.14
C LYS A 284 -17.50 12.24 7.02
N LEU A 285 -16.36 12.35 6.34
CA LEU A 285 -15.94 11.43 5.29
C LEU A 285 -15.73 10.02 5.84
N PHE A 286 -15.04 9.87 6.97
CA PHE A 286 -14.84 8.58 7.64
C PHE A 286 -16.17 7.96 8.09
N ALA A 287 -17.09 8.76 8.61
CA ALA A 287 -18.43 8.28 8.98
C ALA A 287 -19.20 7.75 7.75
N ARG A 288 -19.13 8.44 6.60
CA ARG A 288 -19.71 7.95 5.34
C ARG A 288 -19.05 6.67 4.86
N ALA A 289 -17.72 6.58 4.93
CA ALA A 289 -16.96 5.37 4.59
C ALA A 289 -17.41 4.16 5.42
N LYS A 290 -17.53 4.30 6.75
CA LYS A 290 -18.01 3.23 7.63
C LYS A 290 -19.44 2.78 7.31
N ASN A 291 -20.32 3.72 6.94
CA ASN A 291 -21.68 3.38 6.55
C ASN A 291 -21.74 2.63 5.21
N LYS A 292 -20.89 3.02 4.25
CA LYS A 292 -20.77 2.32 2.96
C LYS A 292 -20.18 0.92 3.13
N TRP A 293 -19.22 0.77 4.04
CA TRP A 293 -18.41 -0.42 4.21
C TRP A 293 -18.50 -0.95 5.65
N PRO A 294 -19.66 -1.51 6.04
CA PRO A 294 -19.85 -2.04 7.38
C PRO A 294 -18.96 -3.27 7.61
N GLY A 295 -18.55 -3.46 8.87
CA GLY A 295 -17.80 -4.64 9.32
C GLY A 295 -16.27 -4.51 9.25
N ILE A 296 -15.73 -3.37 8.85
CA ILE A 296 -14.27 -3.08 8.95
C ILE A 296 -13.94 -2.34 10.25
N PHE A 297 -14.79 -1.40 10.64
CA PHE A 297 -14.69 -0.62 11.88
C PHE A 297 -16.04 -0.63 12.60
N GLU A 298 -16.03 -0.44 13.91
CA GLU A 298 -17.27 -0.35 14.67
C GLU A 298 -18.05 0.92 14.31
N LYS A 299 -19.40 0.87 14.37
CA LYS A 299 -20.26 1.99 13.94
C LYS A 299 -19.90 3.31 14.64
N GLY A 300 -19.58 3.26 15.94
CA GLY A 300 -19.23 4.42 16.76
C GLY A 300 -17.74 4.77 16.78
N GLU A 301 -16.87 4.02 16.09
CA GLU A 301 -15.43 4.18 16.23
C GLU A 301 -14.96 5.54 15.68
N PRO A 302 -14.29 6.39 16.49
CA PRO A 302 -13.78 7.67 16.01
C PRO A 302 -12.35 7.53 15.46
N LEU A 303 -11.91 8.54 14.71
CA LEU A 303 -10.48 8.87 14.59
C LEU A 303 -9.99 9.34 15.97
N ARG A 304 -8.95 8.69 16.49
CA ARG A 304 -8.39 8.94 17.83
C ARG A 304 -7.22 9.91 17.81
N ILE A 305 -6.80 10.40 16.64
CA ILE A 305 -5.90 11.55 16.55
C ILE A 305 -6.62 12.79 17.13
N THR A 306 -6.39 13.06 18.41
CA THR A 306 -7.12 14.09 19.19
C THR A 306 -6.66 15.50 18.85
N ASP A 307 -5.35 15.70 18.65
CA ASP A 307 -4.78 16.95 18.19
C ASP A 307 -5.14 17.19 16.72
N GLU A 308 -5.90 18.25 16.49
CA GLU A 308 -6.42 18.61 15.17
C GLU A 308 -5.28 18.95 14.21
N ASN A 309 -4.17 19.50 14.71
CA ASN A 309 -2.99 19.81 13.90
C ASN A 309 -2.29 18.53 13.45
N HIS A 310 -2.18 17.54 14.35
CA HIS A 310 -1.62 16.23 13.99
C HIS A 310 -2.44 15.56 12.90
N LEU A 311 -3.77 15.57 13.01
CA LEU A 311 -4.64 15.00 11.98
C LEU A 311 -4.45 15.73 10.65
N GLN A 312 -4.39 17.06 10.67
CA GLN A 312 -4.17 17.84 9.46
C GLN A 312 -2.84 17.50 8.77
N ILE A 313 -1.76 17.34 9.54
CA ILE A 313 -0.45 16.95 9.00
C ILE A 313 -0.55 15.56 8.36
N CYS A 314 -1.15 14.58 9.05
CA CYS A 314 -1.34 13.23 8.52
C CYS A 314 -2.15 13.22 7.20
N VAL A 315 -3.19 14.05 7.11
CA VAL A 315 -3.96 14.22 5.87
C VAL A 315 -3.10 14.86 4.78
N GLY A 316 -2.29 15.86 5.12
CA GLY A 316 -1.34 16.50 4.21
C GLY A 316 -0.34 15.52 3.57
N PHE A 317 0.17 14.56 4.35
CA PHE A 317 1.04 13.49 3.84
C PHE A 317 0.39 12.64 2.75
N MET A 318 -0.93 12.41 2.87
CA MET A 318 -1.67 11.46 2.04
C MET A 318 -2.56 12.10 0.97
N GLN A 319 -2.85 13.40 1.03
CA GLN A 319 -3.86 14.04 0.16
C GLN A 319 -3.55 13.93 -1.35
N ASN A 320 -2.26 13.94 -1.71
CA ASN A 320 -1.77 13.85 -3.09
C ASN A 320 -1.24 12.45 -3.44
N VAL A 321 -1.47 11.46 -2.59
CA VAL A 321 -1.16 10.06 -2.90
C VAL A 321 -2.33 9.49 -3.69
N LYS A 322 -2.13 8.86 -4.83
CA LYS A 322 -3.21 8.10 -5.48
C LYS A 322 -3.26 6.69 -4.90
N LEU A 323 -4.42 6.23 -4.40
CA LEU A 323 -4.57 4.86 -3.87
C LEU A 323 -5.31 3.96 -4.87
N PHE A 324 -6.41 4.44 -5.46
CA PHE A 324 -7.09 3.71 -6.52
C PHE A 324 -6.32 3.82 -7.83
N ASN A 325 -6.11 2.68 -8.50
CA ASN A 325 -5.33 2.54 -9.74
C ASN A 325 -3.81 2.58 -9.56
N SER A 326 -3.34 2.74 -8.33
CA SER A 326 -2.00 2.31 -7.94
C SER A 326 -2.03 0.78 -7.87
N ASN A 327 -0.96 0.11 -8.29
CA ASN A 327 -0.82 -1.33 -8.17
C ASN A 327 -1.21 -1.75 -6.74
N LEU A 328 -2.03 -2.79 -6.59
CA LEU A 328 -2.46 -3.26 -5.26
C LEU A 328 -1.28 -3.53 -4.33
N GLN A 329 -0.10 -3.79 -4.91
CA GLN A 329 1.20 -3.80 -4.26
C GLN A 329 1.49 -2.58 -3.38
N VAL A 330 1.15 -1.35 -3.81
CA VAL A 330 1.40 -0.13 -3.02
C VAL A 330 0.61 -0.16 -1.72
N ILE A 331 -0.64 -0.63 -1.79
CA ILE A 331 -1.53 -0.73 -0.63
C ILE A 331 -1.16 -1.96 0.22
N ASP A 332 -0.85 -3.09 -0.43
CA ASP A 332 -0.48 -4.35 0.22
C ASP A 332 0.84 -4.22 0.99
N GLU A 333 1.88 -3.59 0.41
CA GLU A 333 3.15 -3.31 1.09
C GLU A 333 2.95 -2.42 2.32
N ALA A 334 2.10 -1.41 2.21
CA ALA A 334 1.78 -0.51 3.31
C ALA A 334 1.03 -1.22 4.44
N PHE A 335 0.06 -2.08 4.11
CA PHE A 335 -0.64 -2.86 5.12
C PHE A 335 0.20 -3.98 5.72
N GLU A 336 1.03 -4.65 4.93
CA GLU A 336 2.03 -5.61 5.40
C GLU A 336 2.93 -4.94 6.46
N TYR A 337 3.46 -3.76 6.15
CA TYR A 337 4.26 -2.98 7.09
C TYR A 337 3.50 -2.70 8.40
N LEU A 338 2.27 -2.18 8.29
CA LEU A 338 1.45 -1.80 9.44
C LEU A 338 1.08 -3.00 10.31
N VAL A 339 0.65 -4.12 9.71
CA VAL A 339 0.27 -5.34 10.45
C VAL A 339 1.49 -5.90 11.17
N ASN A 340 2.63 -6.05 10.48
CA ASN A 340 3.86 -6.58 11.06
C ASN A 340 4.35 -5.75 12.26
N LYS A 341 4.30 -4.42 12.14
CA LYS A 341 4.71 -3.52 13.22
C LYS A 341 3.83 -3.64 14.46
N SER A 342 2.54 -3.87 14.26
CA SER A 342 1.57 -4.02 15.34
C SER A 342 1.58 -5.42 15.99
N ALA A 343 2.08 -6.43 15.29
CA ALA A 343 2.21 -7.80 15.75
C ALA A 343 3.35 -7.92 16.78
N LYS A 344 3.06 -7.66 18.06
CA LYS A 344 4.02 -7.88 19.16
C LYS A 344 4.41 -9.37 19.26
N GLY A 345 5.66 -9.71 18.94
CA GLY A 345 6.33 -10.97 19.29
C GLY A 345 6.60 -11.94 18.12
N GLU A 346 7.43 -12.96 18.40
CA GLU A 346 7.82 -14.06 17.48
C GLU A 346 6.64 -15.02 17.14
N LYS A 347 5.56 -14.52 16.54
CA LYS A 347 4.42 -15.37 16.16
C LYS A 347 4.69 -16.24 14.92
N GLY A 348 5.82 -16.05 14.23
CA GLY A 348 6.13 -16.74 12.98
C GLY A 348 5.10 -16.49 11.88
N GLN A 349 4.40 -15.34 11.96
CA GLN A 349 3.49 -14.85 10.95
C GLN A 349 4.31 -14.01 9.97
N TYR A 350 4.32 -14.41 8.71
CA TYR A 350 5.07 -13.74 7.66
C TYR A 350 4.17 -13.59 6.46
N PHE A 351 4.18 -12.41 5.85
CA PHE A 351 3.50 -12.21 4.58
C PHE A 351 4.20 -12.98 3.48
N THR A 352 3.42 -13.50 2.55
CA THR A 352 3.93 -14.23 1.40
C THR A 352 4.40 -13.22 0.36
N PRO A 353 5.67 -13.23 -0.07
CA PRO A 353 6.14 -12.35 -1.14
C PRO A 353 5.30 -12.51 -2.40
N ARG A 354 5.03 -11.39 -3.08
CA ARG A 354 4.17 -11.34 -4.26
C ARG A 354 4.57 -12.34 -5.35
N ASN A 355 5.84 -12.38 -5.70
CA ASN A 355 6.38 -13.31 -6.69
C ASN A 355 6.11 -14.78 -6.33
N VAL A 356 6.09 -15.13 -5.03
CA VAL A 356 5.69 -16.47 -4.56
C VAL A 356 4.19 -16.68 -4.72
N ILE A 357 3.36 -15.69 -4.39
CA ILE A 357 1.90 -15.74 -4.58
C ILE A 357 1.57 -15.94 -6.06
N ASP A 358 2.14 -15.11 -6.93
CA ASP A 358 1.94 -15.11 -8.37
C ASP A 358 2.35 -16.46 -8.98
N MET A 359 3.50 -17.01 -8.59
CA MET A 359 3.93 -18.35 -8.99
C MET A 359 2.91 -19.42 -8.57
N CYS A 360 2.45 -19.41 -7.32
CA CYS A 360 1.50 -20.41 -6.82
C CYS A 360 0.16 -20.34 -7.56
N VAL A 361 -0.40 -19.13 -7.70
CA VAL A 361 -1.67 -18.89 -8.40
C VAL A 361 -1.55 -19.31 -9.86
N TYR A 362 -0.44 -18.99 -10.52
CA TYR A 362 -0.17 -19.42 -11.88
C TYR A 362 -0.15 -20.94 -11.99
N MET A 363 0.68 -21.62 -11.20
CA MET A 363 0.85 -23.08 -11.23
C MET A 363 -0.43 -23.83 -10.86
N MET A 364 -1.26 -23.29 -9.95
CA MET A 364 -2.57 -23.84 -9.61
C MET A 364 -3.65 -23.52 -10.64
N ASN A 365 -3.43 -22.61 -11.58
CA ASN A 365 -4.30 -22.36 -12.73
C ASN A 365 -5.82 -22.34 -12.41
N PRO A 366 -6.31 -21.41 -11.56
CA PRO A 366 -7.71 -21.34 -11.17
C PRO A 366 -8.65 -21.02 -12.36
N ASN A 367 -9.86 -21.58 -12.35
CA ASN A 367 -10.92 -21.30 -13.32
C ASN A 367 -12.17 -20.68 -12.66
N SER A 368 -13.03 -20.05 -13.45
CA SER A 368 -14.20 -19.29 -12.95
C SER A 368 -15.31 -20.16 -12.34
N ASP A 369 -15.32 -21.45 -12.63
CA ASP A 369 -16.25 -22.42 -12.07
C ASP A 369 -15.80 -22.96 -10.70
N GLU A 370 -14.50 -22.86 -10.38
CA GLU A 370 -13.85 -23.45 -9.20
C GLU A 370 -13.95 -22.59 -7.94
N TYR A 371 -13.96 -23.24 -6.77
CA TYR A 371 -13.89 -22.61 -5.46
C TYR A 371 -12.47 -22.63 -4.91
N MET A 372 -12.02 -21.49 -4.39
CA MET A 372 -10.68 -21.32 -3.81
C MET A 372 -10.77 -20.83 -2.36
N ILE A 373 -9.90 -21.37 -1.49
CA ILE A 373 -9.73 -20.86 -0.13
C ILE A 373 -8.27 -20.69 0.26
N ASP A 374 -8.01 -19.63 1.02
CA ASP A 374 -6.80 -19.48 1.83
C ASP A 374 -7.13 -19.63 3.31
N THR A 375 -6.55 -20.66 3.95
CA THR A 375 -6.85 -21.06 5.32
C THR A 375 -5.99 -20.35 6.37
N ALA A 376 -5.05 -19.50 5.95
CA ALA A 376 -4.21 -18.65 6.80
C ALA A 376 -3.92 -17.34 6.07
N CYS A 377 -4.99 -16.58 5.77
CA CYS A 377 -4.97 -15.66 4.65
C CYS A 377 -4.19 -14.36 4.85
N GLY A 378 -3.86 -13.96 6.08
CA GLY A 378 -3.18 -12.69 6.34
C GLY A 378 -3.94 -11.51 5.69
N SER A 379 -3.25 -10.71 4.86
CA SER A 379 -3.85 -9.63 4.06
C SER A 379 -4.61 -10.11 2.82
N CYS A 380 -4.81 -11.40 2.61
CA CYS A 380 -5.50 -11.98 1.45
C CYS A 380 -4.72 -11.92 0.13
N GLY A 381 -3.38 -12.02 0.17
CA GLY A 381 -2.55 -12.06 -1.04
C GLY A 381 -2.98 -13.14 -2.05
N PHE A 382 -3.12 -14.40 -1.61
CA PHE A 382 -3.54 -15.49 -2.51
C PHE A 382 -4.95 -15.31 -3.07
N THR A 383 -5.90 -14.81 -2.27
CA THR A 383 -7.29 -14.64 -2.71
C THR A 383 -7.41 -13.50 -3.73
N VAL A 384 -6.78 -12.35 -3.47
CA VAL A 384 -6.76 -11.20 -4.38
C VAL A 384 -6.10 -11.56 -5.72
N HIS A 385 -4.95 -12.24 -5.69
CA HIS A 385 -4.26 -12.63 -6.91
C HIS A 385 -5.01 -13.70 -7.72
N THR A 386 -5.73 -14.59 -7.04
CA THR A 386 -6.63 -15.56 -7.69
C THR A 386 -7.76 -14.85 -8.44
N LEU A 387 -8.41 -13.86 -7.82
CA LEU A 387 -9.44 -13.06 -8.48
C LEU A 387 -8.90 -12.41 -9.76
N PHE A 388 -7.72 -11.81 -9.70
CA PHE A 388 -7.13 -11.13 -10.86
C PHE A 388 -6.75 -12.09 -11.99
N ASN A 389 -6.19 -13.25 -11.64
CA ASN A 389 -5.87 -14.27 -12.63
C ASN A 389 -7.12 -14.74 -13.39
N VAL A 390 -8.20 -15.08 -12.66
CA VAL A 390 -9.45 -15.55 -13.28
C VAL A 390 -10.14 -14.44 -14.06
N TRP A 391 -10.16 -13.21 -13.55
CA TRP A 391 -10.72 -12.07 -14.27
C TRP A 391 -10.01 -11.78 -15.58
N GLN A 392 -8.68 -11.89 -15.62
CA GLN A 392 -7.95 -11.76 -16.87
C GLN A 392 -8.29 -12.89 -17.84
N LYS A 393 -8.38 -14.14 -17.38
CA LYS A 393 -8.82 -15.27 -18.21
C LYS A 393 -10.20 -15.05 -18.82
N LEU A 394 -11.13 -14.49 -18.05
CA LEU A 394 -12.47 -14.13 -18.55
C LEU A 394 -12.43 -13.06 -19.65
N LYS A 395 -11.40 -12.21 -19.68
CA LYS A 395 -11.18 -11.19 -20.73
C LYS A 395 -10.35 -11.70 -21.92
N SER A 396 -9.45 -12.66 -21.70
CA SER A 396 -8.39 -13.07 -22.65
C SER A 396 -8.63 -14.41 -23.34
N ASN A 397 -9.87 -14.93 -23.37
CA ASN A 397 -10.22 -16.28 -23.85
C ASN A 397 -9.44 -17.39 -23.12
N GLY A 398 -9.28 -17.27 -21.79
CA GLY A 398 -8.76 -18.36 -20.93
C GLY A 398 -7.24 -18.40 -20.76
N LYS A 399 -6.48 -17.44 -21.31
CA LYS A 399 -5.02 -17.41 -21.10
C LYS A 399 -4.67 -16.88 -19.70
N ALA A 400 -3.91 -17.68 -18.94
CA ALA A 400 -3.31 -17.25 -17.68
C ALA A 400 -2.31 -16.12 -17.93
N HIS A 401 -2.42 -15.04 -17.14
CA HIS A 401 -1.50 -13.92 -17.15
C HIS A 401 -1.26 -13.46 -15.71
N PHE A 402 -0.08 -12.93 -15.43
CA PHE A 402 0.16 -12.12 -14.25
C PHE A 402 -0.67 -10.85 -14.38
N ALA A 403 -1.59 -10.65 -13.44
CA ALA A 403 -2.69 -9.72 -13.60
C ALA A 403 -2.55 -8.59 -12.59
N ASN A 404 -2.40 -7.37 -13.09
CA ASN A 404 -2.54 -6.18 -12.25
C ASN A 404 -4.02 -5.81 -12.10
N PHE A 405 -4.33 -5.18 -10.97
CA PHE A 405 -5.67 -4.68 -10.68
C PHE A 405 -6.18 -3.77 -11.80
N SER A 406 -7.37 -4.04 -12.33
CA SER A 406 -8.01 -3.25 -13.37
C SER A 406 -9.32 -2.69 -12.85
N ASN A 407 -9.43 -1.36 -12.93
CA ASN A 407 -10.52 -0.56 -12.39
C ASN A 407 -11.79 -0.49 -13.26
N GLN A 408 -11.87 -1.35 -14.27
CA GLN A 408 -13.07 -1.50 -15.09
C GLN A 408 -14.21 -2.03 -14.22
N LYS A 409 -15.43 -1.50 -14.42
CA LYS A 409 -16.62 -2.07 -13.78
C LYS A 409 -16.62 -3.58 -14.02
N LEU A 410 -16.61 -4.35 -12.92
CA LEU A 410 -16.62 -5.81 -13.01
C LEU A 410 -17.84 -6.23 -13.82
N THR A 411 -17.58 -7.08 -14.82
CA THR A 411 -18.64 -7.79 -15.55
C THR A 411 -19.37 -8.72 -14.58
N ASN A 412 -20.61 -9.12 -14.90
CA ASN A 412 -21.36 -10.05 -14.04
C ASN A 412 -20.57 -11.35 -13.76
N PRO A 413 -19.94 -12.01 -14.76
CA PRO A 413 -19.11 -13.20 -14.48
C PRO A 413 -17.96 -12.96 -13.51
N GLN A 414 -17.36 -11.76 -13.54
CA GLN A 414 -16.30 -11.41 -12.60
C GLN A 414 -16.82 -11.23 -11.17
N LYS A 415 -18.03 -10.66 -11.00
CA LYS A 415 -18.70 -10.53 -9.70
C LYS A 415 -19.09 -11.89 -9.16
N ASP A 416 -19.69 -12.75 -9.98
CA ASP A 416 -20.10 -14.09 -9.58
C ASP A 416 -18.90 -14.93 -9.08
N TYR A 417 -17.72 -14.76 -9.67
CA TYR A 417 -16.52 -15.45 -9.22
C TYR A 417 -16.04 -15.02 -7.83
N VAL A 418 -16.29 -13.77 -7.44
CA VAL A 418 -15.85 -13.26 -6.12
C VAL A 418 -16.49 -14.05 -4.98
N GLU A 419 -17.73 -14.49 -5.16
CA GLU A 419 -18.44 -15.30 -4.17
C GLU A 419 -17.84 -16.71 -3.97
N LYS A 420 -16.89 -17.14 -4.83
CA LYS A 420 -16.22 -18.44 -4.79
C LYS A 420 -14.82 -18.42 -4.16
N VAL A 421 -14.34 -17.25 -3.77
CA VAL A 421 -13.02 -17.06 -3.17
C VAL A 421 -13.16 -16.76 -1.68
N PHE A 422 -12.48 -17.54 -0.83
CA PHE A 422 -12.61 -17.51 0.63
C PHE A 422 -11.27 -17.28 1.32
N GLY A 423 -11.30 -16.63 2.49
CA GLY A 423 -10.13 -16.44 3.34
C GLY A 423 -10.47 -16.62 4.82
N ILE A 424 -9.62 -17.30 5.56
CA ILE A 424 -9.73 -17.43 7.02
C ILE A 424 -8.43 -16.97 7.66
N ASP A 425 -8.54 -16.10 8.67
CA ASP A 425 -7.42 -15.79 9.55
C ASP A 425 -7.90 -15.59 11.00
N PHE A 426 -7.01 -15.86 11.94
CA PHE A 426 -7.28 -15.73 13.37
C PHE A 426 -6.92 -14.33 13.90
N ASP A 427 -6.15 -13.54 13.17
CA ASP A 427 -5.76 -12.18 13.54
C ASP A 427 -6.76 -11.15 12.98
N GLU A 428 -7.42 -10.44 13.88
CA GLU A 428 -8.47 -9.47 13.51
C GLU A 428 -7.94 -8.30 12.67
N LYS A 429 -6.72 -7.82 12.91
CA LYS A 429 -6.13 -6.72 12.14
C LYS A 429 -5.87 -7.17 10.70
N SER A 430 -5.29 -8.35 10.52
CA SER A 430 -5.13 -8.98 9.20
C SER A 430 -6.48 -9.17 8.48
N VAL A 431 -7.50 -9.67 9.17
CA VAL A 431 -8.84 -9.86 8.58
C VAL A 431 -9.45 -8.53 8.12
N ARG A 432 -9.30 -7.45 8.90
CA ARG A 432 -9.82 -6.12 8.51
C ARG A 432 -9.09 -5.57 7.28
N VAL A 433 -7.78 -5.76 7.19
CA VAL A 433 -6.98 -5.43 6.00
C VAL A 433 -7.47 -6.23 4.80
N ALA A 434 -7.52 -7.56 4.93
CA ALA A 434 -7.97 -8.46 3.88
C ALA A 434 -9.36 -8.11 3.35
N ARG A 435 -10.31 -7.82 4.24
CA ARG A 435 -11.66 -7.38 3.86
C ARG A 435 -11.65 -6.04 3.12
N THR A 436 -10.73 -5.13 3.48
CA THR A 436 -10.57 -3.85 2.78
C THR A 436 -9.98 -4.06 1.38
N LEU A 437 -8.96 -4.90 1.24
CA LEU A 437 -8.36 -5.22 -0.06
C LEU A 437 -9.34 -5.94 -0.99
N ASN A 438 -10.07 -6.94 -0.48
CA ASN A 438 -11.11 -7.63 -1.25
C ASN A 438 -12.27 -6.72 -1.64
N MET A 439 -12.58 -5.71 -0.82
CA MET A 439 -13.59 -4.70 -1.12
C MET A 439 -13.17 -3.75 -2.25
N ILE A 440 -11.89 -3.42 -2.33
CA ILE A 440 -11.33 -2.65 -3.45
C ILE A 440 -11.37 -3.51 -4.72
N ALA A 441 -11.05 -4.80 -4.60
CA ALA A 441 -11.12 -5.75 -5.69
C ALA A 441 -12.56 -5.96 -6.21
N GLY A 442 -13.54 -6.10 -5.31
CA GLY A 442 -14.94 -6.40 -5.63
C GLY A 442 -15.81 -6.46 -4.35
N ASP A 443 -16.88 -7.24 -4.32
CA ASP A 443 -17.68 -7.43 -3.09
C ASP A 443 -17.09 -8.46 -2.11
N GLY A 444 -15.91 -9.02 -2.42
CA GLY A 444 -15.31 -10.21 -1.79
C GLY A 444 -14.90 -10.08 -0.34
N LYS A 445 -15.21 -8.95 0.31
CA LYS A 445 -15.08 -8.81 1.75
C LYS A 445 -15.91 -9.87 2.50
N THR A 446 -17.01 -10.32 1.91
CA THR A 446 -18.00 -11.11 2.65
C THR A 446 -17.48 -12.51 2.98
N ASN A 447 -16.58 -13.06 2.16
CA ASN A 447 -16.03 -14.41 2.34
C ASN A 447 -14.69 -14.46 3.12
N VAL A 448 -14.25 -13.34 3.70
CA VAL A 448 -13.09 -13.30 4.60
C VAL A 448 -13.56 -13.32 6.05
N LEU A 449 -13.15 -14.34 6.80
CA LEU A 449 -13.70 -14.69 8.10
C LEU A 449 -12.64 -14.64 9.21
N HIS A 450 -12.99 -14.03 10.35
CA HIS A 450 -12.19 -14.07 11.57
C HIS A 450 -12.50 -15.35 12.36
N LEU A 451 -11.74 -16.41 12.09
CA LEU A 451 -11.88 -17.74 12.69
C LEU A 451 -10.49 -18.38 12.94
N ASN A 452 -10.43 -19.33 13.87
CA ASN A 452 -9.24 -20.16 14.03
C ASN A 452 -9.39 -21.42 13.17
N THR A 453 -8.64 -21.52 12.08
CA THR A 453 -8.69 -22.65 11.13
C THR A 453 -8.45 -23.99 11.80
N LEU A 454 -7.54 -24.05 12.79
CA LEU A 454 -7.18 -25.30 13.45
C LEU A 454 -8.18 -25.74 14.54
N ASP A 455 -9.01 -24.83 15.05
CA ASP A 455 -9.98 -25.08 16.12
C ASP A 455 -11.43 -24.99 15.61
N TYR A 456 -11.70 -25.73 14.54
CA TYR A 456 -12.97 -25.70 13.82
C TYR A 456 -14.17 -26.14 14.67
N THR A 457 -13.96 -27.02 15.64
CA THR A 457 -15.01 -27.51 16.56
C THR A 457 -15.66 -26.41 17.40
N ARG A 458 -15.02 -25.24 17.52
CA ARG A 458 -15.51 -24.09 18.28
C ARG A 458 -16.05 -22.96 17.42
N TRP A 459 -16.12 -23.13 16.10
CA TRP A 459 -16.65 -22.08 15.22
C TRP A 459 -18.10 -21.72 15.54
N SER A 460 -18.93 -22.69 15.93
CA SER A 460 -20.32 -22.45 16.36
C SER A 460 -20.42 -21.54 17.60
N GLU A 461 -19.37 -21.43 18.42
CA GLU A 461 -19.34 -20.49 19.55
C GLU A 461 -19.30 -19.03 19.09
N LYS A 462 -18.70 -18.73 17.93
CA LYS A 462 -18.62 -17.37 17.38
C LYS A 462 -19.98 -16.81 16.98
N GLN A 463 -20.93 -17.66 16.61
CA GLN A 463 -22.31 -17.26 16.30
C GLN A 463 -23.07 -16.71 17.52
N LYS A 464 -22.55 -16.91 18.75
CA LYS A 464 -23.11 -16.30 19.96
C LYS A 464 -22.74 -14.82 20.10
N ASP A 465 -21.67 -14.38 19.43
CA ASP A 465 -21.26 -12.99 19.40
C ASP A 465 -22.07 -12.23 18.34
N ARG A 466 -22.83 -11.23 18.78
CA ARG A 466 -23.71 -10.43 17.92
C ARG A 466 -22.94 -9.58 16.90
N GLU A 467 -21.80 -9.02 17.29
CA GLU A 467 -21.00 -8.16 16.40
C GLU A 467 -20.27 -9.01 15.36
N TRP A 468 -19.76 -10.18 15.78
CA TRP A 468 -19.19 -11.15 14.85
C TRP A 468 -20.26 -11.63 13.85
N THR A 469 -21.44 -12.03 14.34
CA THR A 469 -22.54 -12.51 13.48
C THR A 469 -22.97 -11.46 12.48
N ARG A 470 -23.10 -10.19 12.90
CA ARG A 470 -23.45 -9.09 12.01
C ARG A 470 -22.44 -8.90 10.87
N THR A 471 -21.18 -9.20 11.11
CA THR A 471 -20.07 -8.93 10.18
C THR A 471 -19.75 -10.11 9.27
N TYR A 472 -19.83 -11.33 9.78
CA TYR A 472 -19.26 -12.52 9.16
C TYR A 472 -20.31 -13.60 8.83
N ASN A 473 -21.54 -13.53 9.36
CA ASN A 473 -22.48 -14.64 9.22
C ASN A 473 -22.80 -14.99 7.76
N GLU A 474 -22.95 -14.00 6.89
CA GLU A 474 -23.25 -14.26 5.48
C GLU A 474 -22.17 -15.10 4.79
N GLY A 475 -20.90 -14.73 4.92
CA GLY A 475 -19.79 -15.53 4.39
C GLY A 475 -19.58 -16.84 5.12
N TYR A 476 -19.88 -16.88 6.42
CA TYR A 476 -19.81 -18.11 7.21
C TYR A 476 -20.85 -19.14 6.75
N GLN A 477 -22.08 -18.73 6.42
CA GLN A 477 -23.07 -19.64 5.84
C GLN A 477 -22.60 -20.17 4.49
N ARG A 478 -22.09 -19.30 3.59
CA ARG A 478 -21.52 -19.75 2.31
C ARG A 478 -20.34 -20.70 2.46
N LEU A 479 -19.51 -20.50 3.49
CA LEU A 479 -18.44 -21.45 3.81
C LEU A 479 -19.01 -22.80 4.23
N LEU A 480 -20.04 -22.81 5.09
CA LEU A 480 -20.70 -24.04 5.53
C LEU A 480 -21.47 -24.75 4.42
N ASP A 481 -21.97 -24.04 3.41
CA ASP A 481 -22.58 -24.64 2.22
C ASP A 481 -21.58 -25.50 1.43
N LEU A 482 -20.28 -25.26 1.59
CA LEU A 482 -19.19 -26.07 1.02
C LEU A 482 -18.71 -27.18 1.96
N ALA A 483 -19.17 -27.24 3.20
CA ALA A 483 -18.81 -28.31 4.14
C ALA A 483 -19.47 -29.63 3.72
N VAL A 484 -18.77 -30.74 3.93
CA VAL A 484 -19.32 -32.09 3.73
C VAL A 484 -20.42 -32.38 4.76
N ASP A 485 -20.20 -31.99 6.02
CA ASP A 485 -21.22 -31.94 7.07
C ASP A 485 -21.20 -30.55 7.75
N PRO A 486 -22.23 -29.71 7.56
CA PRO A 486 -22.31 -28.40 8.20
C PRO A 486 -22.29 -28.43 9.74
N ASN A 487 -22.62 -29.56 10.38
CA ASN A 487 -22.58 -29.71 11.84
C ASN A 487 -21.19 -30.11 12.36
N ASP A 488 -20.35 -30.67 11.50
CA ASP A 488 -18.96 -31.00 11.76
C ASP A 488 -18.07 -30.46 10.62
N PRO A 489 -17.73 -29.15 10.64
CA PRO A 489 -17.02 -28.48 9.55
C PRO A 489 -15.52 -28.86 9.51
N LYS A 490 -15.24 -30.17 9.53
CA LYS A 490 -13.92 -30.74 9.31
C LYS A 490 -13.62 -30.76 7.81
N GLU A 491 -14.46 -31.41 7.01
CA GLU A 491 -14.18 -31.61 5.57
C GLU A 491 -14.99 -30.65 4.69
N PHE A 492 -14.40 -30.22 3.57
CA PHE A 492 -15.03 -29.30 2.60
C PHE A 492 -14.79 -29.73 1.16
N ASN A 493 -15.51 -29.06 0.25
CA ASN A 493 -15.49 -29.32 -1.19
C ASN A 493 -14.78 -28.22 -2.02
N PHE A 494 -13.65 -27.68 -1.56
CA PHE A 494 -12.88 -26.70 -2.33
C PHE A 494 -12.05 -27.35 -3.45
N ASP A 495 -12.02 -26.71 -4.62
CA ASP A 495 -11.15 -27.10 -5.74
C ASP A 495 -9.69 -26.76 -5.48
N ILE A 496 -9.44 -25.61 -4.86
CA ILE A 496 -8.10 -25.04 -4.68
C ILE A 496 -7.91 -24.57 -3.24
N VAL A 497 -6.79 -24.96 -2.64
CA VAL A 497 -6.31 -24.40 -1.36
C VAL A 497 -4.93 -23.78 -1.58
N MET A 498 -4.75 -22.51 -1.21
CA MET A 498 -3.41 -21.89 -1.20
C MET A 498 -3.18 -21.25 0.14
N ALA A 499 -2.07 -21.59 0.80
CA ALA A 499 -1.83 -21.12 2.16
C ALA A 499 -0.34 -20.93 2.48
N ASN A 500 -0.06 -19.91 3.29
CA ASN A 500 1.21 -19.73 3.98
C ASN A 500 0.97 -19.77 5.50
N PRO A 501 0.83 -20.97 6.10
CA PRO A 501 0.52 -21.11 7.51
C PRO A 501 1.68 -20.66 8.41
N PRO A 502 1.41 -20.26 9.67
CA PRO A 502 2.46 -19.85 10.60
C PRO A 502 3.46 -20.99 10.88
N PHE A 503 4.75 -20.69 10.73
CA PHE A 503 5.83 -21.69 10.84
C PHE A 503 6.27 -21.99 12.28
N ALA A 504 6.04 -21.04 13.20
CA ALA A 504 6.55 -21.14 14.56
C ALA A 504 5.46 -21.53 15.56
N GLY A 505 5.87 -22.28 16.57
CA GLY A 505 5.10 -22.58 17.75
C GLY A 505 4.42 -23.95 17.74
N ASP A 506 4.46 -24.59 18.91
CA ASP A 506 3.80 -25.87 19.16
C ASP A 506 2.40 -25.64 19.75
N ILE A 507 1.42 -26.41 19.27
CA ILE A 507 0.15 -26.57 19.96
C ILE A 507 0.30 -27.67 21.00
N LYS A 508 -0.20 -27.39 22.22
CA LYS A 508 -0.20 -28.30 23.37
C LYS A 508 -1.62 -28.64 23.86
N ASP A 509 -2.65 -28.05 23.26
CA ASP A 509 -4.04 -28.33 23.61
C ASP A 509 -4.40 -29.74 23.15
N GLY A 510 -4.46 -30.66 24.12
CA GLY A 510 -4.76 -32.06 23.85
C GLY A 510 -6.13 -32.29 23.23
N ARG A 511 -7.11 -31.38 23.38
CA ARG A 511 -8.44 -31.50 22.75
C ARG A 511 -8.33 -31.22 21.26
N LEU A 512 -7.78 -30.05 20.89
CA LEU A 512 -7.54 -29.66 19.50
C LEU A 512 -6.71 -30.72 18.77
N ILE A 513 -5.59 -31.15 19.37
CA ILE A 513 -4.68 -32.13 18.77
C ILE A 513 -5.38 -33.48 18.51
N SER A 514 -6.41 -33.83 19.26
CA SER A 514 -7.09 -35.13 19.09
C SER A 514 -7.96 -35.19 17.83
N ASN A 515 -8.24 -34.05 17.21
CA ASN A 515 -9.05 -33.96 15.99
C ASN A 515 -8.25 -34.27 14.71
N TYR A 516 -6.93 -34.48 14.83
CA TYR A 516 -6.00 -34.62 13.70
C TYR A 516 -5.28 -35.97 13.73
N ASP A 517 -5.36 -36.71 12.63
CA ASP A 517 -4.72 -38.01 12.43
C ASP A 517 -3.18 -37.91 12.44
N VAL A 518 -2.65 -36.83 11.86
CA VAL A 518 -1.22 -36.54 11.86
C VAL A 518 -0.69 -36.34 13.28
N ALA A 519 -1.52 -36.16 14.30
CA ALA A 519 -1.07 -36.12 15.69
C ALA A 519 -0.82 -37.49 16.34
N PHE A 520 -1.13 -38.60 15.68
CA PHE A 520 -0.98 -39.94 16.23
C PHE A 520 0.27 -40.66 15.69
N LYS A 521 1.18 -41.04 16.59
CA LYS A 521 2.37 -41.84 16.27
C LYS A 521 2.23 -43.22 16.91
N ASN A 522 2.21 -44.29 16.10
CA ASN A 522 1.98 -45.66 16.57
C ASN A 522 0.71 -45.76 17.44
N ASN A 523 -0.40 -45.16 16.98
CA ASN A 523 -1.67 -45.03 17.69
C ASN A 523 -1.60 -44.32 19.05
N LYS A 524 -0.50 -43.64 19.37
CA LYS A 524 -0.35 -42.78 20.55
C LYS A 524 -0.33 -41.32 20.15
N LYS A 525 -1.22 -40.53 20.75
CA LYS A 525 -1.27 -39.08 20.57
C LYS A 525 0.01 -38.44 21.08
N VAL A 526 0.58 -37.51 20.30
CA VAL A 526 1.72 -36.70 20.74
C VAL A 526 1.29 -35.63 21.74
N SER A 527 2.17 -35.26 22.68
CA SER A 527 1.88 -34.24 23.70
C SER A 527 1.93 -32.81 23.16
N LYS A 528 2.61 -32.61 22.04
CA LYS A 528 2.71 -31.34 21.33
C LYS A 528 2.98 -31.59 19.85
N ILE A 529 2.53 -30.68 19.00
CA ILE A 529 2.74 -30.75 17.56
C ILE A 529 2.86 -29.34 17.00
N SER A 530 3.73 -29.16 16.00
CA SER A 530 3.94 -27.86 15.36
C SER A 530 2.72 -27.47 14.54
N ARG A 531 2.41 -26.16 14.51
CA ARG A 531 1.22 -25.62 13.82
C ARG A 531 1.20 -25.94 12.34
N ASP A 532 2.32 -25.72 11.65
CA ASP A 532 2.49 -26.01 10.22
C ASP A 532 2.12 -27.45 9.85
N ILE A 533 2.41 -28.44 10.73
CA ILE A 533 2.03 -29.84 10.51
C ILE A 533 0.52 -30.04 10.56
N LEU A 534 -0.17 -29.39 11.51
CA LEU A 534 -1.63 -29.48 11.60
C LEU A 534 -2.31 -28.79 10.41
N PHE A 535 -1.72 -27.71 9.90
CA PHE A 535 -2.21 -27.05 8.68
C PHE A 535 -2.11 -27.94 7.44
N ILE A 536 -1.14 -28.85 7.35
CA ILE A 536 -1.06 -29.82 6.24
C ILE A 536 -2.31 -30.70 6.19
N GLU A 537 -2.67 -31.33 7.31
CA GLU A 537 -3.90 -32.14 7.39
C GLU A 537 -5.13 -31.26 7.21
N ARG A 538 -5.20 -30.12 7.89
CA ARG A 538 -6.35 -29.23 7.81
C ARG A 538 -6.62 -28.81 6.37
N ASN A 539 -5.61 -28.42 5.61
CA ASN A 539 -5.77 -28.00 4.23
C ASN A 539 -6.17 -29.17 3.30
N LEU A 540 -5.71 -30.39 3.57
CA LEU A 540 -6.19 -31.59 2.88
C LEU A 540 -7.67 -31.88 3.20
N ASP A 541 -8.14 -31.60 4.41
CA ASP A 541 -9.56 -31.71 4.78
C ASP A 541 -10.42 -30.69 4.02
N PHE A 542 -9.89 -29.51 3.69
CA PHE A 542 -10.60 -28.50 2.89
C PHE A 542 -10.76 -28.86 1.41
N LEU A 543 -9.86 -29.68 0.85
CA LEU A 543 -9.89 -30.07 -0.55
C LEU A 543 -10.92 -31.16 -0.83
N LYS A 544 -11.70 -31.00 -1.90
CA LYS A 544 -12.44 -32.11 -2.49
C LYS A 544 -11.48 -33.14 -3.13
N PRO A 545 -11.92 -34.40 -3.34
CA PRO A 545 -11.20 -35.34 -4.20
C PRO A 545 -10.85 -34.71 -5.56
N GLY A 546 -9.59 -34.84 -5.99
CA GLY A 546 -9.09 -34.27 -7.24
C GLY A 546 -8.74 -32.78 -7.16
N GLY A 547 -9.10 -32.10 -6.07
CA GLY A 547 -8.70 -30.74 -5.76
C GLY A 547 -7.19 -30.61 -5.51
N ARG A 548 -6.64 -29.40 -5.63
CA ARG A 548 -5.21 -29.14 -5.62
C ARG A 548 -4.80 -28.04 -4.66
N MET A 549 -3.59 -28.15 -4.11
CA MET A 549 -3.07 -27.20 -3.14
C MET A 549 -1.64 -26.75 -3.45
N ALA A 550 -1.37 -25.47 -3.17
CA ALA A 550 -0.03 -24.94 -2.95
C ALA A 550 0.11 -24.51 -1.47
N ILE A 551 1.08 -25.07 -0.75
CA ILE A 551 1.33 -24.72 0.65
C ILE A 551 2.79 -24.37 0.88
N VAL A 552 3.04 -23.20 1.48
CA VAL A 552 4.38 -22.76 1.87
C VAL A 552 4.75 -23.42 3.20
N LEU A 553 5.91 -24.09 3.25
CA LEU A 553 6.38 -24.80 4.44
C LEU A 553 7.89 -24.58 4.67
N PRO A 554 8.39 -24.71 5.91
CA PRO A 554 9.82 -24.73 6.17
C PRO A 554 10.51 -25.90 5.44
N GLN A 555 11.69 -25.65 4.85
CA GLN A 555 12.39 -26.66 4.06
C GLN A 555 12.69 -27.96 4.87
N GLY A 556 12.83 -27.85 6.19
CA GLY A 556 13.03 -29.00 7.07
C GLY A 556 11.96 -30.09 6.93
N ARG A 557 10.70 -29.74 6.60
CA ARG A 557 9.60 -30.72 6.41
C ARG A 557 9.86 -31.69 5.28
N PHE A 558 10.57 -31.24 4.26
CA PHE A 558 10.88 -32.03 3.08
C PHE A 558 12.08 -32.95 3.30
N ASN A 559 13.06 -32.53 4.11
CA ASN A 559 14.38 -33.18 4.13
C ASN A 559 14.69 -33.90 5.45
N ASN A 560 14.07 -33.50 6.57
CA ASN A 560 14.40 -34.08 7.88
C ASN A 560 13.93 -35.54 7.97
N THR A 561 14.80 -36.42 8.50
CA THR A 561 14.46 -37.83 8.74
C THR A 561 13.35 -37.99 9.77
N SER A 562 13.29 -37.10 10.78
CA SER A 562 12.23 -37.08 11.80
C SER A 562 10.83 -36.88 11.21
N ASP A 563 10.77 -36.25 10.04
CA ASP A 563 9.54 -35.78 9.41
C ASP A 563 9.07 -36.75 8.31
N LYS A 564 9.71 -37.92 8.16
CA LYS A 564 9.31 -38.96 7.19
C LYS A 564 7.82 -39.29 7.30
N ARG A 565 7.30 -39.44 8.52
CA ARG A 565 5.87 -39.75 8.76
C ARG A 565 4.93 -38.70 8.16
N ILE A 566 5.35 -37.43 8.14
CA ILE A 566 4.53 -36.36 7.56
C ILE A 566 4.50 -36.52 6.03
N ARG A 567 5.64 -36.84 5.41
CA ARG A 567 5.71 -37.14 3.97
C ARG A 567 4.88 -38.36 3.61
N ASP A 568 4.98 -39.44 4.40
CA ASP A 568 4.19 -40.65 4.22
C ASP A 568 2.67 -40.32 4.29
N PHE A 569 2.26 -39.53 5.29
CA PHE A 569 0.87 -39.08 5.44
C PHE A 569 0.36 -38.26 4.24
N ILE A 570 1.20 -37.36 3.70
CA ILE A 570 0.85 -36.58 2.50
C ILE A 570 0.68 -37.50 1.29
N MET A 571 1.64 -38.41 1.05
CA MET A 571 1.62 -39.32 -0.11
C MET A 571 0.45 -40.31 -0.06
N GLU A 572 -0.01 -40.68 1.14
CA GLU A 572 -1.21 -41.52 1.33
C GLU A 572 -2.49 -40.80 0.88
N LYS A 573 -2.58 -39.47 1.08
CA LYS A 573 -3.80 -38.69 0.81
C LYS A 573 -3.78 -37.92 -0.50
N ALA A 574 -2.59 -37.64 -1.06
CA ALA A 574 -2.45 -36.81 -2.25
C ALA A 574 -1.24 -37.19 -3.11
N ARG A 575 -1.39 -36.92 -4.41
CA ARG A 575 -0.32 -36.94 -5.41
C ARG A 575 0.60 -35.75 -5.20
N LEU A 576 1.90 -36.01 -5.18
CA LEU A 576 2.90 -34.95 -5.21
C LEU A 576 3.03 -34.39 -6.64
N LEU A 577 2.70 -33.11 -6.84
CA LEU A 577 2.85 -32.47 -8.15
C LEU A 577 4.23 -31.84 -8.30
N GLY A 578 4.71 -31.19 -7.25
CA GLY A 578 6.05 -30.63 -7.26
C GLY A 578 6.48 -29.97 -5.97
N VAL A 579 7.78 -29.69 -5.88
CA VAL A 579 8.41 -28.93 -4.79
C VAL A 579 9.29 -27.85 -5.39
N VAL A 580 9.00 -26.59 -5.03
CA VAL A 580 9.83 -25.44 -5.40
C VAL A 580 10.57 -24.95 -4.16
N GLY A 581 11.89 -25.15 -4.13
CA GLY A 581 12.75 -24.61 -3.08
C GLY A 581 12.97 -23.11 -3.28
N LEU A 582 12.58 -22.28 -2.33
CA LEU A 582 12.75 -20.83 -2.43
C LEU A 582 14.16 -20.43 -1.97
N ASP A 583 14.66 -19.31 -2.50
CA ASP A 583 15.92 -18.74 -2.04
C ASP A 583 15.79 -18.26 -0.57
N GLY A 584 16.89 -18.33 0.18
CA GLY A 584 16.91 -17.98 1.61
C GLY A 584 16.60 -16.51 1.92
N ASN A 585 16.69 -15.62 0.92
CA ASN A 585 16.37 -14.20 1.05
C ASN A 585 14.90 -13.87 0.73
N THR A 586 14.11 -14.82 0.21
CA THR A 586 12.74 -14.59 -0.25
C THR A 586 11.85 -13.94 0.82
N PHE A 587 11.89 -14.46 2.05
CA PHE A 587 11.10 -13.97 3.19
C PHE A 587 11.82 -12.94 4.07
N LYS A 588 12.99 -12.43 3.65
CA LYS A 588 13.65 -11.34 4.37
C LYS A 588 12.91 -10.01 4.17
N PRO A 589 13.03 -9.08 5.14
CA PRO A 589 13.80 -9.16 6.39
C PRO A 589 13.11 -9.96 7.51
N HIS A 590 11.91 -10.49 7.28
CA HIS A 590 11.08 -11.08 8.33
C HIS A 590 11.63 -12.40 8.89
N THR A 591 12.15 -13.27 8.01
CA THR A 591 12.81 -14.51 8.44
C THR A 591 13.89 -14.94 7.44
N GLY A 592 14.97 -15.52 7.96
CA GLY A 592 15.99 -16.22 7.18
C GLY A 592 15.74 -17.73 7.06
N THR A 593 14.58 -18.21 7.53
CA THR A 593 14.21 -19.62 7.41
C THR A 593 14.03 -19.96 5.94
N LYS A 594 14.80 -20.92 5.43
CA LYS A 594 14.63 -21.39 4.06
C LYS A 594 13.30 -22.16 3.94
N THR A 595 12.48 -21.75 2.99
CA THR A 595 11.13 -22.27 2.77
C THR A 595 11.03 -22.96 1.41
N SER A 596 9.99 -23.73 1.23
CA SER A 596 9.66 -24.34 -0.06
C SER A 596 8.15 -24.37 -0.22
N VAL A 597 7.70 -24.31 -1.47
CA VAL A 597 6.28 -24.47 -1.81
C VAL A 597 6.04 -25.92 -2.23
N LEU A 598 5.09 -26.55 -1.56
CA LEU A 598 4.61 -27.89 -1.86
C LEU A 598 3.35 -27.79 -2.72
N PHE A 599 3.37 -28.43 -3.89
CA PHE A 599 2.23 -28.55 -4.77
C PHE A 599 1.72 -29.99 -4.77
N ILE A 600 0.44 -30.19 -4.45
CA ILE A 600 -0.19 -31.52 -4.39
C ILE A 600 -1.60 -31.53 -4.99
N GLN A 601 -2.07 -32.71 -5.37
CA GLN A 601 -3.45 -32.95 -5.80
C GLN A 601 -4.02 -34.10 -4.96
N LYS A 602 -5.14 -33.87 -4.27
CA LYS A 602 -5.81 -34.91 -3.46
C LYS A 602 -6.20 -36.07 -4.37
N TRP A 603 -5.96 -37.30 -3.92
CA TRP A 603 -6.27 -38.48 -4.73
C TRP A 603 -7.77 -38.53 -5.10
N ASP A 604 -8.06 -38.99 -6.30
CA ASP A 604 -9.41 -39.18 -6.83
C ASP A 604 -9.41 -40.37 -7.77
N ASP A 605 -10.44 -41.21 -7.69
CA ASP A 605 -10.47 -42.48 -8.42
C ASP A 605 -10.59 -42.29 -9.95
N GLU A 606 -11.09 -41.14 -10.42
CA GLU A 606 -11.32 -40.87 -11.84
C GLU A 606 -10.28 -39.89 -12.42
N ILE A 607 -10.04 -38.77 -11.74
CA ILE A 607 -9.23 -37.65 -12.23
C ILE A 607 -7.73 -37.94 -12.11
N ASN A 608 -7.32 -38.50 -10.97
CA ASN A 608 -5.92 -38.81 -10.67
C ASN A 608 -5.86 -40.02 -9.73
N PRO A 609 -6.06 -41.25 -10.24
CA PRO A 609 -6.04 -42.45 -9.41
C PRO A 609 -4.67 -42.64 -8.76
N GLN A 610 -4.67 -43.24 -7.55
CA GLN A 610 -3.46 -43.50 -6.80
C GLN A 610 -2.56 -44.51 -7.54
N ILE A 611 -1.32 -44.11 -7.81
CA ILE A 611 -0.28 -44.91 -8.46
C ILE A 611 1.04 -44.75 -7.72
N ASP A 612 1.88 -45.78 -7.77
CA ASP A 612 3.15 -45.82 -7.01
C ASP A 612 4.24 -44.94 -7.61
N ASP A 613 4.34 -44.88 -8.94
CA ASP A 613 5.39 -44.14 -9.64
C ASP A 613 4.81 -43.13 -10.63
N TYR A 614 5.24 -41.89 -10.50
CA TYR A 614 4.83 -40.78 -11.33
C TYR A 614 5.89 -39.67 -11.29
N PRO A 615 6.02 -38.90 -12.38
CA PRO A 615 6.95 -37.78 -12.40
C PRO A 615 6.50 -36.71 -11.41
N VAL A 616 7.49 -36.04 -10.81
CA VAL A 616 7.31 -34.92 -9.88
C VAL A 616 8.15 -33.74 -10.36
N PHE A 617 7.56 -32.55 -10.40
CA PHE A 617 8.28 -31.33 -10.77
C PHE A 617 9.15 -30.84 -9.61
N MET A 618 10.44 -30.62 -9.86
CA MET A 618 11.38 -30.12 -8.86
C MET A 618 12.10 -28.89 -9.39
N ALA A 619 12.08 -27.80 -8.64
CA ALA A 619 12.80 -26.57 -8.98
C ALA A 619 13.39 -25.92 -7.72
N VAL A 620 14.43 -25.12 -7.92
CA VAL A 620 15.04 -24.29 -6.88
C VAL A 620 15.20 -22.88 -7.45
N SER A 621 14.67 -21.89 -6.74
CA SER A 621 14.89 -20.48 -7.05
C SER A 621 16.31 -20.10 -6.66
N GLU A 622 17.01 -19.49 -7.60
CA GLU A 622 18.35 -18.94 -7.45
C GLU A 622 18.32 -17.42 -7.28
N LYS A 623 17.18 -16.79 -7.58
CA LYS A 623 16.99 -15.34 -7.48
C LYS A 623 15.75 -15.00 -6.64
N SER A 624 16.00 -14.54 -5.42
CA SER A 624 14.95 -14.12 -4.46
C SER A 624 14.21 -12.84 -4.84
N GLY A 625 14.79 -11.98 -5.68
CA GLY A 625 14.37 -10.58 -5.80
C GLY A 625 14.83 -9.69 -4.65
N LYS A 626 15.64 -10.20 -3.71
CA LYS A 626 16.10 -9.48 -2.51
C LYS A 626 17.55 -9.77 -2.15
N ASP A 627 18.24 -8.76 -1.64
CA ASP A 627 19.60 -8.93 -1.12
C ASP A 627 19.64 -9.60 0.26
N ASN A 628 20.84 -9.74 0.83
CA ASN A 628 21.04 -10.36 2.14
C ASN A 628 20.45 -9.56 3.31
N SER A 629 20.20 -8.26 3.13
CA SER A 629 19.55 -7.39 4.11
C SER A 629 18.02 -7.40 3.99
N GLY A 630 17.48 -8.00 2.93
CA GLY A 630 16.06 -8.00 2.62
C GLY A 630 15.62 -6.78 1.81
N GLN A 631 16.55 -6.03 1.22
CA GLN A 631 16.24 -4.95 0.30
C GLN A 631 15.92 -5.50 -1.08
N GLU A 632 14.93 -4.88 -1.74
CA GLU A 632 14.47 -5.27 -3.07
C GLU A 632 15.55 -5.05 -4.13
N MET A 633 15.74 -6.06 -4.97
CA MET A 633 16.66 -6.07 -6.11
C MET A 633 15.85 -5.97 -7.40
N TYR A 634 16.28 -5.11 -8.32
CA TYR A 634 15.55 -4.83 -9.56
C TYR A 634 16.40 -5.17 -10.78
N LYS A 635 15.74 -5.60 -11.87
CA LYS A 635 16.40 -5.84 -13.15
C LYS A 635 16.92 -4.52 -13.72
N ILE A 636 18.08 -4.56 -14.35
CA ILE A 636 18.74 -3.41 -14.98
C ILE A 636 18.94 -3.65 -16.48
N ASN A 637 18.90 -2.59 -17.28
CA ASN A 637 19.22 -2.64 -18.71
C ASN A 637 20.75 -2.60 -18.93
N GLU A 638 21.18 -2.64 -20.20
CA GLU A 638 22.59 -2.58 -20.59
C GLU A 638 23.28 -1.27 -20.16
N ASP A 639 22.52 -0.19 -20.03
CA ASP A 639 22.99 1.13 -19.61
C ASP A 639 23.08 1.27 -18.07
N GLY A 640 22.61 0.27 -17.31
CA GLY A 640 22.59 0.25 -15.84
C GLY A 640 21.35 0.88 -15.21
N ASP A 641 20.39 1.32 -16.01
CA ASP A 641 19.11 1.83 -15.54
C ASP A 641 18.17 0.69 -15.12
N ARG A 642 17.36 0.93 -14.08
CA ARG A 642 16.37 -0.05 -13.63
C ARG A 642 15.25 -0.19 -14.66
N LEU A 643 14.92 -1.43 -14.99
CA LEU A 643 13.83 -1.74 -15.91
C LEU A 643 12.47 -1.44 -15.29
N LEU A 644 11.57 -0.93 -16.13
CA LEU A 644 10.19 -0.63 -15.76
C LEU A 644 9.22 -1.55 -16.53
N ASP A 645 8.11 -1.91 -15.89
CA ASP A 645 6.99 -2.60 -16.53
C ASP A 645 6.14 -1.64 -17.39
N GLU A 646 5.08 -2.16 -18.02
CA GLU A 646 4.17 -1.39 -18.87
C GLU A 646 3.39 -0.27 -18.12
N HIS A 647 3.51 -0.23 -16.80
CA HIS A 647 2.91 0.76 -15.92
C HIS A 647 3.96 1.65 -15.23
N ASN A 648 5.20 1.67 -15.73
CA ASN A 648 6.33 2.44 -15.20
C ASN A 648 6.79 2.03 -13.79
N HIS A 649 6.62 0.77 -13.38
CA HIS A 649 7.12 0.27 -12.10
C HIS A 649 8.39 -0.57 -12.23
N LEU A 650 9.23 -0.53 -11.21
CA LEU A 650 10.47 -1.30 -11.16
C LEU A 650 10.22 -2.82 -11.19
N ILE A 651 10.86 -3.53 -12.13
CA ILE A 651 10.77 -4.99 -12.25
C ILE A 651 11.77 -5.64 -11.30
N GLN A 652 11.28 -6.46 -10.37
CA GLN A 652 12.11 -7.18 -9.40
C GLN A 652 12.95 -8.29 -10.08
N ASP A 653 14.21 -8.49 -9.65
CA ASP A 653 15.10 -9.53 -10.20
C ASP A 653 14.91 -10.88 -9.49
N HIS A 654 13.84 -11.60 -9.86
CA HIS A 654 13.56 -12.97 -9.43
C HIS A 654 13.42 -13.93 -10.62
N ASP A 655 13.38 -15.24 -10.34
CA ASP A 655 13.26 -16.33 -11.32
C ASP A 655 11.99 -17.21 -11.17
N LEU A 656 11.06 -16.80 -10.28
CA LEU A 656 9.85 -17.58 -10.00
C LEU A 656 8.86 -17.66 -11.18
N ASP A 657 8.86 -16.68 -12.09
CA ASP A 657 7.99 -16.71 -13.28
C ASP A 657 8.48 -17.77 -14.26
N GLU A 658 9.80 -17.85 -14.47
CA GLU A 658 10.44 -18.86 -15.30
C GLU A 658 10.18 -20.27 -14.76
N ILE A 659 10.20 -20.44 -13.43
CA ILE A 659 9.82 -21.70 -12.77
C ILE A 659 8.34 -22.03 -13.02
N ALA A 660 7.44 -21.05 -12.91
CA ALA A 660 6.02 -21.25 -13.15
C ALA A 660 5.73 -21.66 -14.61
N PHE A 661 6.41 -21.04 -15.58
CA PHE A 661 6.30 -21.40 -17.00
C PHE A 661 6.86 -22.80 -17.30
N ALA A 662 7.96 -23.19 -16.64
CA ALA A 662 8.51 -24.53 -16.75
C ALA A 662 7.52 -25.58 -16.18
N PHE A 663 6.85 -25.27 -15.08
CA PHE A 663 5.80 -26.13 -14.52
C PHE A 663 4.62 -26.28 -15.46
N GLU A 664 4.13 -25.21 -16.09
CA GLU A 664 3.06 -25.30 -17.09
C GLU A 664 3.41 -26.28 -18.21
N LYS A 665 4.61 -26.14 -18.78
CA LYS A 665 5.07 -27.05 -19.84
C LYS A 665 5.08 -28.50 -19.35
N TRP A 666 5.66 -28.73 -18.18
CA TRP A 666 5.70 -30.05 -17.55
C TRP A 666 4.29 -30.60 -17.25
N ALA A 667 3.39 -29.77 -16.73
CA ALA A 667 2.02 -30.15 -16.39
C ALA A 667 1.21 -30.57 -17.62
N LYS A 668 1.38 -29.86 -18.74
CA LYS A 668 0.79 -30.22 -20.04
C LYS A 668 1.34 -31.52 -20.60
N GLU A 669 2.66 -31.71 -20.55
CA GLU A 669 3.31 -32.97 -20.98
C GLU A 669 2.83 -34.17 -20.15
N ASN A 670 2.56 -33.95 -18.85
CA ASN A 670 2.07 -34.95 -17.92
C ASN A 670 0.55 -35.01 -17.77
N LYS A 671 -0.19 -34.26 -18.60
CA LYS A 671 -1.66 -34.24 -18.69
C LYS A 671 -2.34 -34.05 -17.34
N LEU A 672 -1.88 -33.09 -16.54
CA LEU A 672 -2.59 -32.72 -15.32
C LEU A 672 -3.97 -32.16 -15.68
N SER A 673 -5.01 -32.64 -15.00
CA SER A 673 -6.41 -32.37 -15.35
C SER A 673 -6.75 -30.88 -15.46
N PHE A 674 -6.11 -30.04 -14.66
CA PHE A 674 -6.32 -28.59 -14.59
C PHE A 674 -5.42 -27.78 -15.54
N TRP A 675 -4.61 -28.42 -16.39
CA TRP A 675 -3.80 -27.79 -17.45
C TRP A 675 -4.10 -28.35 -18.85
N SER A 676 -5.13 -29.19 -18.94
CA SER A 676 -5.56 -29.94 -20.15
C SER A 676 -6.03 -29.06 -21.29
#